data_AF-A0AAU3M9D3-F1
#
_entry.id   AF-A0AAU3M9D3-F1
#
_cell.length_a   1.000
_cell.length_b   1.000
_cell.length_c   1.000
_cell.angle_alpha   90.00
_cell.angle_beta   90.00
_cell.angle_gamma   90.00
#
_symmetry.space_group_name_H-M   'P 1'
#
loop_
_entity.id
_entity.type
_entity.pdbx_description
1 polymer ?
#
loop_
_entity_poly.entity_id
_entity_poly.type
_entity_poly.pdbx_seq_one_letter_code
_entity_poly.pdbx_strand_id
1 'polypeptide(L)'
;MSLDVAPPTLFRASAIAAAGVPWLADGFHLRVKLNPWIGFPIHPFAAWRLGFDEELTELPIQWRDSYGNALTVPFDLEQTGGFAEGSLFGYPAADPCIWAEVDVDDRGLRVDLLDALHATAGGARVLATRRSAPFRFGHTRVARLQVSGAGTVSTAWGLRQTSVLQETAIADRPPDLVFGLPLPLGPWYAPDSNTDPLGAAAERVALAAPHRLNPPDNPAGRLPDDTDPDAETRRIVERIAPEYVDPWLQSGWYDPDLAPAHATFSDSVTGADNRPVKATAAITPSLSTMAVDPQIARYLGLATTVPFSATAPIQRANVWVVAGRWAVQRERTLHPSSEQLGAPLTLGDVLGPPASGGWADGLLDGVFPEAPQLIGDLAQRPGGEDGPWSGATLFAVAVAAGDAPPDPPDPFQLAAAEPGQWNPSADPDDPGPGSWRQPVSLGAQPARGMVGFARTGPDGPVALHRFAPPQAQGYVTRALPLVPNWAANNQRVVEDRTVPADPAGASWRVWGADEFGQWSDGAELGVPLPMRPAPPAPVLEATFRAEPADGSNGPRVPGTLRLRYTAPDPGSAAPGSLPIVELRVGVDGEPLAPRPLDPGETVVLEATPEPFDVGERRSVRIVSTYLDADGTASPASENDCAVHDTRAPQVVPTSPMVLWAGQKDATGLAELALRWPPQPHADRYRIYLGDARRLAGELGLSLPLTPVRATQAHPIHLAGDQLTTKSAFTFLGETGGAPSGDGFVHFATRIPGGLRSIQFVRVVPLTAGGAEAAFPSCGLVPIAVPVQDRPPPPLLDARTDPNLGLTLTLRAHGLRPELLGAAPGSAPEYHLRRTSRGVDGHYAPIHLTGYLSGPDADGVWSATVNVPPVELAPFVHRVWYAEVRYPAEPALPPGVVALPADGGIEPAWSTVGSSSEGLWSEPSLAAESLLVPPDGPGAPAAPDVTTGADGSVALSLGGLPTALPAADAPYLLEIYRGTAGTLAEQQAVVPVLDPTLSWTDPSPVPDAHFDLVVVDPIGRRSPATRARGAVA
;
A
#
# COMPACT_ATOMS: atom_id res chain seq x y z
N MET A 1 30.10 -77.15 -1.44
CA MET A 1 30.45 -75.78 -1.01
C MET A 1 29.18 -75.07 -0.53
N SER A 2 29.27 -73.90 0.12
CA SER A 2 28.09 -73.09 0.42
C SER A 2 27.60 -72.41 -0.85
N LEU A 3 26.28 -72.33 -1.06
CA LEU A 3 25.67 -71.54 -2.14
C LEU A 3 25.92 -70.04 -1.90
N ASP A 4 26.40 -69.33 -2.92
CA ASP A 4 26.52 -67.87 -2.90
C ASP A 4 25.13 -67.24 -3.15
N VAL A 5 24.53 -66.70 -2.10
CA VAL A 5 23.22 -66.02 -2.13
C VAL A 5 23.41 -64.57 -2.55
N ALA A 6 22.57 -64.11 -3.47
CA ALA A 6 22.63 -62.74 -3.97
C ALA A 6 22.28 -61.72 -2.88
N PRO A 7 22.82 -60.49 -2.95
CA PRO A 7 22.41 -59.41 -2.07
C PRO A 7 20.89 -59.21 -2.10
N PRO A 8 20.19 -59.14 -0.95
CA PRO A 8 18.74 -58.94 -0.90
C PRO A 8 18.24 -57.64 -1.55
N THR A 9 19.13 -56.68 -1.80
CA THR A 9 18.85 -55.44 -2.53
C THR A 9 18.73 -55.66 -4.04
N LEU A 10 19.25 -56.77 -4.57
CA LEU A 10 19.15 -57.18 -5.97
C LEU A 10 18.07 -58.23 -6.19
N PHE A 11 18.15 -59.34 -5.45
CA PHE A 11 17.24 -60.47 -5.53
C PHE A 11 16.92 -60.97 -4.13
N ARG A 12 15.64 -60.90 -3.75
CA ARG A 12 15.16 -61.34 -2.44
C ARG A 12 14.03 -62.33 -2.62
N ALA A 13 14.02 -63.36 -1.80
CA ALA A 13 12.87 -64.23 -1.62
C ALA A 13 12.33 -64.10 -0.19
N SER A 14 11.03 -64.31 -0.02
CA SER A 14 10.33 -64.23 1.26
C SER A 14 9.24 -65.30 1.27
N ALA A 15 8.99 -65.90 2.43
CA ALA A 15 7.94 -66.90 2.55
C ALA A 15 7.17 -66.76 3.86
N ILE A 16 5.90 -67.15 3.82
CA ILE A 16 5.04 -67.28 5.00
C ILE A 16 4.27 -68.59 4.93
N ALA A 17 3.94 -69.14 6.09
CA ALA A 17 3.05 -70.29 6.21
C ALA A 17 1.68 -69.77 6.66
N ALA A 18 0.77 -69.57 5.71
CA ALA A 18 -0.56 -69.06 5.98
C ALA A 18 -1.46 -70.23 6.40
N ALA A 19 -1.62 -70.45 7.70
CA ALA A 19 -2.58 -71.41 8.24
C ALA A 19 -3.69 -70.65 8.97
N GLY A 20 -4.91 -70.69 8.43
CA GLY A 20 -6.05 -69.95 9.00
C GLY A 20 -5.89 -68.42 8.95
N VAL A 21 -5.06 -67.92 8.02
CA VAL A 21 -4.83 -66.49 7.84
C VAL A 21 -5.97 -65.89 7.01
N PRO A 22 -6.76 -64.92 7.51
CA PRO A 22 -8.03 -64.54 6.87
C PRO A 22 -7.94 -63.97 5.45
N TRP A 23 -6.79 -63.41 5.06
CA TRP A 23 -6.59 -62.76 3.76
C TRP A 23 -5.96 -63.66 2.71
N LEU A 24 -5.51 -64.84 3.09
CA LEU A 24 -4.69 -65.72 2.27
C LEU A 24 -5.29 -67.12 2.22
N ALA A 25 -5.10 -67.83 1.11
CA ALA A 25 -5.40 -69.25 1.04
C ALA A 25 -4.43 -70.04 1.94
N ASP A 26 -4.84 -71.22 2.42
CA ASP A 26 -3.97 -72.04 3.25
C ASP A 26 -2.79 -72.60 2.45
N GLY A 27 -1.56 -72.38 2.93
CA GLY A 27 -0.33 -72.93 2.32
C GLY A 27 0.95 -72.14 2.60
N PHE A 28 2.04 -72.57 1.98
CA PHE A 28 3.29 -71.80 1.96
C PHE A 28 3.25 -70.81 0.79
N HIS A 29 3.16 -69.52 1.08
CA HIS A 29 3.31 -68.50 0.05
C HIS A 29 4.77 -68.12 -0.09
N LEU A 30 5.27 -68.15 -1.32
CA LEU A 30 6.59 -67.65 -1.67
C LEU A 30 6.44 -66.39 -2.51
N ARG A 31 7.27 -65.39 -2.25
CA ARG A 31 7.35 -64.16 -3.03
C ARG A 31 8.79 -63.79 -3.30
N VAL A 32 9.07 -63.42 -4.54
CA VAL A 32 10.35 -62.87 -4.97
C VAL A 32 10.22 -61.38 -5.25
N LYS A 33 11.27 -60.64 -4.94
CA LYS A 33 11.41 -59.22 -5.26
C LYS A 33 12.68 -59.02 -6.06
N LEU A 34 12.52 -58.33 -7.18
CA LEU A 34 13.58 -58.07 -8.15
C LEU A 34 13.89 -56.58 -8.14
N ASN A 35 15.18 -56.25 -8.17
CA ASN A 35 15.60 -54.89 -8.41
C ASN A 35 15.46 -54.57 -9.92
N PRO A 36 14.89 -53.40 -10.30
CA PRO A 36 14.83 -52.99 -11.70
C PRO A 36 16.18 -52.99 -12.42
N TRP A 37 17.30 -52.92 -11.69
CA TRP A 37 18.62 -53.08 -12.25
C TRP A 37 18.80 -54.45 -12.94
N ILE A 38 18.43 -55.56 -12.32
CA ILE A 38 18.60 -56.89 -12.94
C ILE A 38 17.39 -57.31 -13.78
N GLY A 39 16.21 -56.76 -13.48
CA GLY A 39 14.97 -57.10 -14.18
C GLY A 39 14.51 -58.54 -13.93
N PHE A 40 13.72 -59.10 -14.86
CA PHE A 40 13.24 -60.48 -14.78
C PHE A 40 14.30 -61.46 -15.30
N PRO A 41 14.33 -62.70 -14.76
CA PRO A 41 15.18 -63.75 -15.30
C PRO A 41 14.74 -64.14 -16.72
N ILE A 42 15.67 -64.76 -17.46
CA ILE A 42 15.42 -65.22 -18.83
C ILE A 42 14.62 -66.53 -18.87
N HIS A 43 14.27 -67.11 -17.73
CA HIS A 43 13.47 -68.32 -17.58
C HIS A 43 12.71 -68.28 -16.23
N PRO A 44 11.74 -69.17 -15.98
CA PRO A 44 11.06 -69.25 -14.68
C PRO A 44 12.01 -69.46 -13.49
N PHE A 45 11.60 -69.05 -12.29
CA PHE A 45 12.32 -69.41 -11.06
C PHE A 45 12.17 -70.91 -10.77
N ALA A 46 13.25 -71.53 -10.29
CA ALA A 46 13.23 -72.88 -9.74
C ALA A 46 13.38 -72.78 -8.22
N ALA A 47 12.56 -73.52 -7.46
CA ALA A 47 12.62 -73.51 -6.00
C ALA A 47 12.67 -74.91 -5.38
N TRP A 48 13.52 -75.05 -4.37
CA TRP A 48 13.75 -76.28 -3.62
C TRP A 48 13.47 -76.06 -2.14
N ARG A 49 12.60 -76.88 -1.54
CA ARG A 49 12.40 -76.94 -0.09
C ARG A 49 13.52 -77.76 0.53
N LEU A 50 14.20 -77.19 1.51
CA LEU A 50 15.28 -77.87 2.21
C LEU A 50 14.75 -78.48 3.51
N GLY A 51 15.24 -79.68 3.83
CA GLY A 51 15.03 -80.31 5.13
C GLY A 51 16.02 -79.74 6.15
N PHE A 52 15.58 -79.60 7.38
CA PHE A 52 16.42 -79.18 8.50
C PHE A 52 16.33 -80.22 9.63
N ASP A 53 17.47 -80.88 9.90
CA ASP A 53 17.62 -81.89 10.97
C ASP A 53 18.70 -81.48 12.01
N GLU A 54 19.30 -80.27 11.90
CA GLU A 54 20.35 -79.80 12.82
C GLU A 54 19.79 -79.18 14.12
N GLU A 55 20.66 -79.05 15.13
CA GLU A 55 20.37 -78.41 16.41
C GLU A 55 20.36 -76.87 16.25
N LEU A 56 19.31 -76.20 16.72
CA LEU A 56 19.22 -74.74 16.73
C LEU A 56 20.33 -74.14 17.59
N THR A 57 20.92 -73.03 17.15
CA THR A 57 21.98 -72.34 17.91
C THR A 57 21.42 -71.17 18.70
N GLU A 58 21.91 -70.96 19.92
CA GLU A 58 21.58 -69.77 20.71
C GLU A 58 22.09 -68.49 20.00
N LEU A 59 21.24 -67.47 19.95
CA LEU A 59 21.52 -66.21 19.27
C LEU A 59 22.18 -65.20 20.23
N PRO A 60 23.36 -64.66 19.89
CA PRO A 60 24.03 -63.61 20.64
C PRO A 60 23.37 -62.24 20.37
N ILE A 61 22.18 -62.04 20.94
CA ILE A 61 21.43 -60.78 20.84
C ILE A 61 21.87 -59.83 21.95
N GLN A 62 22.29 -58.63 21.58
CA GLN A 62 22.47 -57.55 22.55
C GLN A 62 21.17 -56.76 22.66
N TRP A 63 20.52 -56.90 23.81
CA TRP A 63 19.28 -56.19 24.15
C TRP A 63 19.57 -54.85 24.80
N ARG A 64 18.75 -53.83 24.47
CA ARG A 64 18.80 -52.49 25.05
C ARG A 64 17.41 -51.98 25.38
N ASP A 65 17.26 -51.25 26.47
CA ASP A 65 16.01 -50.57 26.82
C ASP A 65 15.81 -49.27 26.00
N SER A 66 14.70 -48.57 26.24
CA SER A 66 14.39 -47.29 25.57
C SER A 66 15.38 -46.16 25.87
N TYR A 67 16.20 -46.30 26.92
CA TYR A 67 17.24 -45.35 27.32
C TYR A 67 18.63 -45.74 26.78
N GLY A 68 18.73 -46.86 26.08
CA GLY A 68 19.97 -47.37 25.49
C GLY A 68 20.82 -48.23 26.44
N ASN A 69 20.34 -48.51 27.66
CA ASN A 69 21.05 -49.36 28.62
C ASN A 69 21.03 -50.81 28.15
N ALA A 70 22.16 -51.51 28.27
CA ALA A 70 22.24 -52.93 27.92
C ALA A 70 21.46 -53.79 28.92
N LEU A 71 20.73 -54.78 28.41
CA LEU A 71 19.96 -55.74 29.19
C LEU A 71 20.59 -57.13 29.06
N THR A 72 20.69 -57.85 30.18
CA THR A 72 21.19 -59.24 30.23
C THR A 72 20.01 -60.19 30.34
N VAL A 73 19.95 -61.20 29.49
CA VAL A 73 18.91 -62.22 29.56
C VAL A 73 19.12 -63.18 30.75
N PRO A 74 18.07 -63.63 31.46
CA PRO A 74 16.67 -63.22 31.28
C PRO A 74 16.39 -61.82 31.86
N PHE A 75 15.49 -61.06 31.23
CA PHE A 75 15.01 -59.77 31.75
C PHE A 75 13.49 -59.61 31.65
N ASP A 76 12.89 -58.92 32.62
CA ASP A 76 11.46 -58.62 32.69
C ASP A 76 11.17 -57.27 32.02
N LEU A 77 10.33 -57.27 30.99
CA LEU A 77 10.02 -56.07 30.21
C LEU A 77 9.34 -54.98 31.05
N GLU A 78 8.53 -55.37 32.05
CA GLU A 78 7.82 -54.39 32.89
C GLU A 78 8.80 -53.57 33.73
N GLN A 79 9.93 -54.16 34.11
CA GLN A 79 10.99 -53.49 34.87
C GLN A 79 11.87 -52.59 33.99
N THR A 80 11.82 -52.77 32.66
CA THR A 80 12.58 -51.97 31.68
C THR A 80 11.72 -50.90 30.99
N GLY A 81 10.50 -50.65 31.48
CA GLY A 81 9.59 -49.66 30.90
C GLY A 81 8.72 -50.18 29.74
N GLY A 82 8.58 -51.50 29.61
CA GLY A 82 7.71 -52.15 28.62
C GLY A 82 8.29 -52.20 27.20
N PHE A 83 9.61 -52.02 27.07
CA PHE A 83 10.30 -51.95 25.78
C PHE A 83 11.73 -52.48 25.83
N ALA A 84 12.14 -53.21 24.80
CA ALA A 84 13.54 -53.53 24.53
C ALA A 84 13.79 -53.71 23.01
N GLU A 85 14.96 -53.29 22.53
CA GLU A 85 15.45 -53.57 21.18
C GLU A 85 16.69 -54.46 21.22
N GLY A 86 16.66 -55.54 20.44
CA GLY A 86 17.73 -56.52 20.32
C GLY A 86 18.41 -56.46 18.96
N SER A 87 19.74 -56.39 18.94
CA SER A 87 20.55 -56.51 17.72
C SER A 87 21.44 -57.75 17.77
N LEU A 88 21.45 -58.54 16.69
CA LEU A 88 22.32 -59.72 16.56
C LEU A 88 23.75 -59.27 16.24
N PHE A 89 24.73 -59.77 17.01
CA PHE A 89 26.16 -59.51 16.80
C PHE A 89 26.93 -60.79 16.43
N GLY A 90 28.03 -60.65 15.69
CA GLY A 90 28.95 -61.77 15.42
C GLY A 90 28.56 -62.71 14.26
N TYR A 91 27.50 -62.41 13.52
CA TYR A 91 27.12 -63.15 12.30
C TYR A 91 27.68 -62.42 11.07
N PRO A 92 28.52 -63.08 10.24
CA PRO A 92 29.06 -62.44 9.04
C PRO A 92 27.94 -62.21 8.02
N ALA A 93 28.05 -61.13 7.24
CA ALA A 93 27.04 -60.81 6.22
C ALA A 93 26.85 -61.92 5.17
N ALA A 94 27.89 -62.73 4.95
CA ALA A 94 27.87 -63.89 4.05
C ALA A 94 27.19 -65.14 4.63
N ASP A 95 26.94 -65.20 5.94
CA ASP A 95 26.23 -66.29 6.61
C ASP A 95 25.23 -65.73 7.66
N PRO A 96 24.14 -65.10 7.19
CA PRO A 96 23.16 -64.49 8.08
C PRO A 96 22.34 -65.54 8.83
N CYS A 97 21.78 -65.13 9.98
CA CYS A 97 20.65 -65.83 10.59
C CYS A 97 19.42 -65.66 9.69
N ILE A 98 18.74 -66.74 9.32
CA ILE A 98 17.59 -66.74 8.39
C ILE A 98 16.27 -67.12 9.08
N TRP A 99 16.34 -67.58 10.33
CA TRP A 99 15.19 -67.88 11.17
C TRP A 99 15.55 -67.69 12.64
N ALA A 100 14.63 -67.15 13.43
CA ALA A 100 14.81 -66.96 14.86
C ALA A 100 13.52 -67.26 15.64
N GLU A 101 13.68 -67.77 16.86
CA GLU A 101 12.65 -67.95 17.86
C GLU A 101 13.08 -67.26 19.15
N VAL A 102 12.24 -66.37 19.66
CA VAL A 102 12.46 -65.73 20.97
C VAL A 102 11.69 -66.51 22.02
N ASP A 103 12.40 -67.03 23.01
CA ASP A 103 11.79 -67.74 24.13
C ASP A 103 11.39 -66.73 25.21
N VAL A 104 10.12 -66.71 25.54
CA VAL A 104 9.52 -65.69 26.40
C VAL A 104 8.44 -66.29 27.32
N ASP A 105 8.32 -65.71 28.51
CA ASP A 105 7.11 -65.81 29.33
C ASP A 105 6.12 -64.74 28.85
N ASP A 106 5.18 -65.14 27.99
CA ASP A 106 4.22 -64.24 27.34
C ASP A 106 3.08 -63.86 28.29
N ARG A 107 3.04 -62.58 28.68
CA ARG A 107 1.94 -61.98 29.47
C ARG A 107 1.26 -60.84 28.70
N GLY A 108 1.36 -60.85 27.37
CA GLY A 108 0.94 -59.76 26.49
C GLY A 108 2.13 -59.13 25.76
N LEU A 109 3.08 -59.95 25.31
CA LEU A 109 4.24 -59.49 24.55
C LEU A 109 3.90 -59.28 23.07
N ARG A 110 4.57 -58.29 22.49
CA ARG A 110 4.66 -58.05 21.06
C ARG A 110 6.12 -58.09 20.66
N VAL A 111 6.43 -58.89 19.65
CA VAL A 111 7.76 -58.97 19.04
C VAL A 111 7.67 -58.56 17.58
N ASP A 112 8.52 -57.62 17.19
CA ASP A 112 8.64 -57.09 15.84
C ASP A 112 10.01 -57.46 15.27
N LEU A 113 10.01 -58.02 14.06
CA LEU A 113 11.21 -58.17 13.24
C LEU A 113 11.48 -56.85 12.51
N LEU A 114 12.65 -56.26 12.73
CA LEU A 114 13.05 -55.00 12.11
C LEU A 114 13.97 -55.23 10.91
N ASP A 115 13.93 -54.30 9.96
CA ASP A 115 14.88 -54.24 8.85
C ASP A 115 16.31 -54.02 9.37
N ALA A 116 17.27 -54.68 8.71
CA ALA A 116 18.68 -54.64 9.07
C ALA A 116 19.31 -53.27 8.80
N LEU A 117 18.75 -52.50 7.84
CA LEU A 117 19.20 -51.14 7.53
C LEU A 117 18.56 -50.13 8.51
N HIS A 118 19.39 -49.31 9.16
CA HIS A 118 18.90 -48.14 9.88
C HIS A 118 18.47 -47.08 8.87
N ALA A 119 17.18 -46.74 8.83
CA ALA A 119 16.73 -45.59 8.04
C ALA A 119 17.37 -44.32 8.62
N THR A 120 18.03 -43.53 7.77
CA THR A 120 18.69 -42.25 8.13
C THR A 120 17.71 -41.19 8.63
N ALA A 121 16.41 -41.35 8.38
CA ALA A 121 15.31 -40.61 8.99
C ALA A 121 14.03 -41.47 8.99
N GLY A 122 13.35 -41.58 10.13
CA GLY A 122 11.97 -42.11 10.18
C GLY A 122 11.78 -43.53 10.72
N GLY A 123 12.46 -43.91 11.81
CA GLY A 123 12.20 -45.15 12.55
C GLY A 123 12.66 -46.43 11.86
N ALA A 124 12.77 -47.54 12.61
CA ALA A 124 13.08 -48.83 12.02
C ALA A 124 11.86 -49.37 11.26
N ARG A 125 12.06 -49.85 10.03
CA ARG A 125 10.99 -50.52 9.26
C ARG A 125 10.69 -51.87 9.89
N VAL A 126 9.45 -52.09 10.31
CA VAL A 126 8.99 -53.40 10.76
C VAL A 126 8.69 -54.29 9.54
N LEU A 127 9.28 -55.48 9.51
CA LEU A 127 9.11 -56.48 8.46
C LEU A 127 7.97 -57.45 8.79
N ALA A 128 7.92 -57.92 10.04
CA ALA A 128 6.92 -58.86 10.54
C ALA A 128 6.64 -58.58 12.02
N THR A 129 5.42 -58.90 12.47
CA THR A 129 4.97 -58.68 13.85
C THR A 129 4.33 -59.96 14.38
N ARG A 130 4.52 -60.25 15.67
CA ARG A 130 3.84 -61.31 16.40
C ARG A 130 3.37 -60.77 17.76
N ARG A 131 2.10 -60.96 18.08
CA ARG A 131 1.48 -60.57 19.37
C ARG A 131 1.09 -61.76 20.24
N SER A 132 1.41 -62.97 19.80
CA SER A 132 1.17 -64.20 20.55
C SER A 132 2.24 -65.24 20.29
N ALA A 133 2.56 -66.03 21.30
CA ALA A 133 3.44 -67.20 21.16
C ALA A 133 2.93 -68.20 20.10
N PRO A 134 3.82 -68.95 19.43
CA PRO A 134 5.29 -68.85 19.50
C PRO A 134 5.83 -67.62 18.73
N PHE A 135 6.87 -66.96 19.25
CA PHE A 135 7.49 -65.77 18.63
C PHE A 135 8.61 -66.15 17.68
N ARG A 136 8.22 -66.67 16.51
CA ARG A 136 9.13 -67.14 15.46
C ARG A 136 9.09 -66.23 14.23
N PHE A 137 10.24 -66.04 13.59
CA PHE A 137 10.38 -65.22 12.40
C PHE A 137 11.29 -65.90 11.37
N GLY A 138 10.89 -65.88 10.11
CA GLY A 138 11.72 -66.26 8.97
C GLY A 138 11.94 -65.06 8.06
N HIS A 139 13.18 -64.85 7.61
CA HIS A 139 13.52 -63.80 6.65
C HIS A 139 14.86 -64.12 5.98
N THR A 140 15.17 -63.49 4.84
CA THR A 140 16.50 -63.63 4.20
C THR A 140 17.67 -63.23 5.11
N ARG A 141 17.41 -62.44 6.16
CA ARG A 141 18.36 -62.02 7.18
C ARG A 141 17.58 -61.49 8.39
N VAL A 142 17.63 -62.21 9.50
CA VAL A 142 17.21 -61.77 10.83
C VAL A 142 18.40 -61.08 11.48
N ALA A 143 18.26 -59.78 11.78
CA ALA A 143 19.35 -58.99 12.35
C ALA A 143 18.93 -58.18 13.58
N ARG A 144 17.67 -57.75 13.64
CA ARG A 144 17.15 -56.87 14.68
C ARG A 144 15.74 -57.29 15.07
N LEU A 145 15.48 -57.29 16.37
CA LEU A 145 14.19 -57.58 16.97
C LEU A 145 13.82 -56.45 17.93
N GLN A 146 12.53 -56.19 18.08
CA GLN A 146 11.99 -55.25 19.04
C GLN A 146 10.90 -55.94 19.84
N VAL A 147 10.95 -55.81 21.15
CA VAL A 147 10.00 -56.42 22.07
C VAL A 147 9.31 -55.31 22.87
N SER A 148 7.99 -55.39 22.97
CA SER A 148 7.17 -54.43 23.73
C SER A 148 6.03 -55.15 24.45
N GLY A 149 5.46 -54.51 25.47
CA GLY A 149 4.36 -55.09 26.25
C GLY A 149 4.81 -55.60 27.63
N ALA A 150 4.27 -56.75 28.06
CA ALA A 150 4.53 -57.34 29.37
C ALA A 150 4.91 -58.81 29.27
N GLY A 151 6.02 -59.20 29.91
CA GLY A 151 6.55 -60.57 29.90
C GLY A 151 8.05 -60.63 30.17
N THR A 152 8.63 -61.82 30.19
CA THR A 152 10.08 -62.02 30.41
C THR A 152 10.73 -62.54 29.14
N VAL A 153 11.83 -61.91 28.69
CA VAL A 153 12.66 -62.42 27.57
C VAL A 153 13.76 -63.29 28.15
N SER A 154 13.78 -64.59 27.81
CA SER A 154 14.66 -65.59 28.42
C SER A 154 15.89 -65.91 27.59
N THR A 155 15.71 -66.25 26.32
CA THR A 155 16.79 -66.52 25.36
C THR A 155 16.24 -66.41 23.93
N ALA A 156 17.10 -66.55 22.92
CA ALA A 156 16.67 -66.65 21.53
C ALA A 156 17.47 -67.73 20.80
N TRP A 157 16.80 -68.48 19.93
CA TRP A 157 17.38 -69.54 19.13
C TRP A 157 17.30 -69.18 17.66
N GLY A 158 18.22 -69.66 16.83
CA GLY A 158 18.19 -69.36 15.42
C GLY A 158 18.93 -70.34 14.54
N LEU A 159 18.74 -70.12 13.24
CA LEU A 159 19.25 -70.96 12.17
C LEU A 159 20.09 -70.11 11.20
N ARG A 160 21.31 -70.56 10.94
CA ARG A 160 22.23 -69.95 9.97
C ARG A 160 21.93 -70.39 8.54
N GLN A 161 22.26 -69.53 7.59
CA GLN A 161 22.13 -69.83 6.17
C GLN A 161 22.98 -71.04 5.75
N THR A 162 24.25 -71.10 6.16
CA THR A 162 25.18 -72.18 5.79
C THR A 162 24.82 -73.55 6.37
N SER A 163 24.11 -73.59 7.50
CA SER A 163 23.60 -74.83 8.12
C SER A 163 22.58 -75.56 7.23
N VAL A 164 21.91 -74.84 6.33
CA VAL A 164 20.87 -75.41 5.46
C VAL A 164 21.30 -75.42 4.00
N LEU A 165 22.07 -74.41 3.55
CA LEU A 165 22.50 -74.26 2.15
C LEU A 165 23.73 -75.09 1.80
N GLN A 166 23.56 -76.40 1.68
CA GLN A 166 24.59 -77.27 1.12
C GLN A 166 24.30 -77.60 -0.35
N GLU A 167 25.31 -77.46 -1.22
CA GLU A 167 25.24 -77.82 -2.65
C GLU A 167 24.64 -79.22 -2.89
N THR A 168 25.04 -80.20 -2.08
CA THR A 168 24.54 -81.59 -2.13
C THR A 168 23.05 -81.71 -1.85
N ALA A 169 22.40 -80.71 -1.24
CA ALA A 169 20.97 -80.74 -0.94
C ALA A 169 20.10 -80.52 -2.20
N ILE A 170 20.66 -79.96 -3.27
CA ILE A 170 19.91 -79.62 -4.50
C ILE A 170 20.56 -80.10 -5.80
N ALA A 171 21.87 -80.38 -5.83
CA ALA A 171 22.61 -80.64 -7.08
C ALA A 171 22.04 -81.78 -7.94
N ASP A 172 21.47 -82.83 -7.33
CA ASP A 172 20.94 -84.01 -8.02
C ASP A 172 19.40 -84.12 -7.93
N ARG A 173 18.71 -83.06 -7.51
CA ARG A 173 17.26 -83.09 -7.26
C ARG A 173 16.52 -82.12 -8.18
N PRO A 174 15.40 -82.54 -8.83
CA PRO A 174 14.54 -81.59 -9.51
C PRO A 174 13.98 -80.55 -8.53
N PRO A 175 13.67 -79.33 -8.99
CA PRO A 175 12.99 -78.34 -8.17
C PRO A 175 11.62 -78.86 -7.74
N ASP A 176 11.19 -78.48 -6.53
CA ASP A 176 9.87 -78.84 -6.01
C ASP A 176 8.77 -77.99 -6.64
N LEU A 177 9.12 -76.79 -7.12
CA LEU A 177 8.25 -75.98 -7.96
C LEU A 177 9.03 -75.09 -8.93
N VAL A 178 8.36 -74.73 -10.02
CA VAL A 178 8.81 -73.78 -11.03
C VAL A 178 7.73 -72.72 -11.23
N PHE A 179 8.11 -71.44 -11.28
CA PHE A 179 7.14 -70.34 -11.45
C PHE A 179 7.79 -69.13 -12.14
N GLY A 180 7.11 -68.54 -13.12
CA GLY A 180 7.69 -67.49 -13.97
C GLY A 180 6.66 -66.73 -14.80
N LEU A 181 7.13 -65.88 -15.70
CA LEU A 181 6.28 -65.06 -16.57
C LEU A 181 5.35 -65.95 -17.43
N PRO A 182 4.13 -65.49 -17.75
CA PRO A 182 3.18 -66.20 -18.61
C PRO A 182 3.53 -66.02 -20.09
N LEU A 183 4.80 -66.24 -20.43
CA LEU A 183 5.34 -66.00 -21.77
C LEU A 183 5.76 -67.31 -22.43
N PRO A 184 5.41 -67.52 -23.71
CA PRO A 184 5.96 -68.63 -24.49
C PRO A 184 7.46 -68.41 -24.76
N LEU A 185 8.10 -69.41 -25.37
CA LEU A 185 9.47 -69.28 -25.86
C LEU A 185 9.57 -68.09 -26.83
N GLY A 186 10.48 -67.17 -26.53
CA GLY A 186 10.69 -65.96 -27.29
C GLY A 186 12.16 -65.54 -27.30
N PRO A 187 12.49 -64.37 -27.87
CA PRO A 187 13.87 -63.95 -27.96
C PRO A 187 14.47 -63.75 -26.56
N TRP A 188 13.76 -63.21 -25.58
CA TRP A 188 14.35 -62.89 -24.27
C TRP A 188 13.88 -63.80 -23.12
N TYR A 189 13.10 -64.85 -23.40
CA TYR A 189 12.54 -65.72 -22.37
C TYR A 189 12.39 -67.17 -22.85
N ALA A 190 12.84 -68.12 -22.03
CA ALA A 190 12.65 -69.56 -22.18
C ALA A 190 11.75 -70.08 -21.05
N PRO A 191 10.50 -70.49 -21.34
CA PRO A 191 9.62 -71.09 -20.33
C PRO A 191 10.08 -72.51 -19.96
N ASP A 192 9.43 -73.12 -18.97
CA ASP A 192 9.54 -74.56 -18.72
C ASP A 192 8.89 -75.33 -19.88
N SER A 193 9.65 -76.23 -20.51
CA SER A 193 9.20 -77.01 -21.67
C SER A 193 8.13 -78.05 -21.33
N ASN A 194 7.91 -78.32 -20.05
CA ASN A 194 6.92 -79.31 -19.59
C ASN A 194 5.55 -78.71 -19.28
N THR A 195 5.41 -77.37 -19.28
CA THR A 195 4.18 -76.70 -18.85
C THR A 195 3.74 -75.62 -19.84
N ASP A 196 2.42 -75.44 -20.01
CA ASP A 196 1.88 -74.27 -20.70
C ASP A 196 2.06 -73.04 -19.80
N PRO A 197 2.82 -72.00 -20.19
CA PRO A 197 3.14 -70.87 -19.31
C PRO A 197 1.89 -70.09 -18.85
N LEU A 198 0.89 -69.95 -19.72
CA LEU A 198 -0.35 -69.25 -19.40
C LEU A 198 -1.22 -70.08 -18.46
N GLY A 199 -1.40 -71.37 -18.75
CA GLY A 199 -2.07 -72.32 -17.85
C GLY A 199 -1.41 -72.38 -16.47
N ALA A 200 -0.08 -72.43 -16.41
CA ALA A 200 0.67 -72.41 -15.15
C ALA A 200 0.47 -71.10 -14.37
N ALA A 201 0.33 -69.95 -15.06
CA ALA A 201 0.00 -68.69 -14.41
C ALA A 201 -1.43 -68.67 -13.85
N ALA A 202 -2.40 -69.19 -14.61
CA ALA A 202 -3.77 -69.32 -14.16
C ALA A 202 -3.88 -70.24 -12.92
N GLU A 203 -3.16 -71.36 -12.91
CA GLU A 203 -3.10 -72.28 -11.77
C GLU A 203 -2.51 -71.60 -10.52
N ARG A 204 -1.41 -70.84 -10.66
CA ARG A 204 -0.82 -70.08 -9.54
C ARG A 204 -1.78 -69.03 -8.95
N VAL A 205 -2.56 -68.37 -9.79
CA VAL A 205 -3.58 -67.40 -9.35
C VAL A 205 -4.71 -68.13 -8.63
N ALA A 206 -5.17 -69.26 -9.17
CA ALA A 206 -6.26 -70.07 -8.61
C ALA A 206 -5.90 -70.65 -7.24
N LEU A 207 -4.72 -71.25 -7.11
CA LEU A 207 -4.23 -71.88 -5.88
C LEU A 207 -4.16 -70.94 -4.67
N ALA A 208 -4.14 -69.64 -4.92
CA ALA A 208 -3.97 -68.63 -3.89
C ALA A 208 -5.01 -67.52 -3.97
N ALA A 209 -6.12 -67.77 -4.68
CA ALA A 209 -7.22 -66.84 -4.77
C ALA A 209 -7.76 -66.54 -3.36
N PRO A 210 -7.85 -65.26 -2.98
CA PRO A 210 -8.26 -64.90 -1.63
C PRO A 210 -9.76 -65.10 -1.44
N HIS A 211 -10.17 -65.42 -0.22
CA HIS A 211 -11.59 -65.49 0.17
C HIS A 211 -12.22 -64.10 0.43
N ARG A 212 -11.41 -63.04 0.38
CA ARG A 212 -11.82 -61.65 0.64
C ARG A 212 -11.23 -60.75 -0.43
N LEU A 213 -12.05 -59.88 -1.01
CA LEU A 213 -11.52 -58.81 -1.84
C LEU A 213 -10.67 -57.85 -1.01
N ASN A 214 -9.58 -57.38 -1.61
CA ASN A 214 -8.71 -56.42 -0.97
C ASN A 214 -9.47 -55.09 -0.71
N PRO A 215 -9.13 -54.32 0.34
CA PRO A 215 -9.78 -53.03 0.62
C PRO A 215 -9.77 -52.02 -0.55
N PRO A 216 -8.74 -51.94 -1.41
CA PRO A 216 -8.79 -51.13 -2.63
C PRO A 216 -9.95 -51.47 -3.59
N ASP A 217 -10.24 -52.76 -3.79
CA ASP A 217 -11.32 -53.25 -4.66
C ASP A 217 -12.68 -53.26 -3.95
N ASN A 218 -12.71 -53.52 -2.64
CA ASN A 218 -13.92 -53.45 -1.81
C ASN A 218 -13.65 -52.81 -0.43
N PRO A 219 -13.71 -51.47 -0.31
CA PRO A 219 -13.41 -50.77 0.94
C PRO A 219 -14.52 -50.91 2.00
N ALA A 220 -15.69 -51.44 1.64
CA ALA A 220 -16.80 -51.63 2.58
C ALA A 220 -16.59 -52.81 3.54
N GLY A 221 -15.71 -53.75 3.20
CA GLY A 221 -15.22 -54.79 4.12
C GLY A 221 -16.30 -55.61 4.84
N ARG A 222 -17.47 -55.86 4.23
CA ARG A 222 -18.53 -56.64 4.87
C ARG A 222 -18.10 -58.11 4.95
N LEU A 223 -17.69 -58.55 6.14
CA LEU A 223 -17.41 -59.95 6.44
C LEU A 223 -18.68 -60.74 6.81
N PRO A 224 -18.72 -62.06 6.55
CA PRO A 224 -17.64 -62.89 5.97
C PRO A 224 -17.84 -63.28 4.48
N ASP A 225 -16.71 -63.61 3.83
CA ASP A 225 -16.49 -64.18 2.49
C ASP A 225 -17.39 -63.61 1.36
N ASP A 226 -17.08 -62.38 0.97
CA ASP A 226 -17.78 -61.65 -0.09
C ASP A 226 -17.37 -62.06 -1.52
N THR A 227 -16.43 -63.01 -1.63
CA THR A 227 -15.77 -63.31 -2.90
C THR A 227 -15.63 -64.81 -3.12
N ASP A 228 -16.14 -65.27 -4.26
CA ASP A 228 -15.89 -66.61 -4.79
C ASP A 228 -14.46 -66.67 -5.38
N PRO A 229 -13.54 -67.50 -4.84
CA PRO A 229 -12.16 -67.63 -5.32
C PRO A 229 -12.06 -67.96 -6.82
N ASP A 230 -13.01 -68.75 -7.35
CA ASP A 230 -13.06 -69.09 -8.77
C ASP A 230 -13.47 -67.87 -9.62
N ALA A 231 -14.37 -67.04 -9.11
CA ALA A 231 -14.75 -65.78 -9.75
C ALA A 231 -13.60 -64.77 -9.74
N GLU A 232 -12.84 -64.66 -8.65
CA GLU A 232 -11.66 -63.79 -8.57
C GLU A 232 -10.54 -64.28 -9.50
N THR A 233 -10.33 -65.58 -9.58
CA THR A 233 -9.37 -66.19 -10.52
C THR A 233 -9.72 -65.82 -11.96
N ARG A 234 -10.98 -66.03 -12.37
CA ARG A 234 -11.46 -65.66 -13.71
C ARG A 234 -11.36 -64.16 -13.95
N ARG A 235 -11.70 -63.33 -12.96
CA ARG A 235 -11.51 -61.87 -13.04
C ARG A 235 -10.07 -61.51 -13.36
N ILE A 236 -9.09 -62.11 -12.70
CA ILE A 236 -7.67 -61.84 -12.96
C ILE A 236 -7.23 -62.36 -14.33
N VAL A 237 -7.45 -63.65 -14.59
CA VAL A 237 -6.87 -64.35 -15.76
C VAL A 237 -7.58 -64.01 -17.07
N GLU A 238 -8.92 -63.92 -17.06
CA GLU A 238 -9.71 -63.73 -18.28
C GLU A 238 -9.92 -62.26 -18.64
N ARG A 239 -9.70 -61.32 -17.70
CA ARG A 239 -10.00 -59.89 -17.90
C ARG A 239 -8.87 -58.96 -17.52
N ILE A 240 -8.48 -58.93 -16.24
CA ILE A 240 -7.48 -57.95 -15.76
C ILE A 240 -6.12 -58.16 -16.43
N ALA A 241 -5.62 -59.39 -16.48
CA ALA A 241 -4.30 -59.64 -17.04
C ALA A 241 -4.23 -59.35 -18.56
N PRO A 242 -5.15 -59.83 -19.41
CA PRO A 242 -5.15 -59.51 -20.83
C PRO A 242 -5.29 -58.02 -21.15
N GLU A 243 -6.11 -57.28 -20.39
CA GLU A 243 -6.38 -55.87 -20.66
C GLU A 243 -5.33 -54.91 -20.05
N TYR A 244 -4.73 -55.28 -18.91
CA TYR A 244 -3.87 -54.37 -18.13
C TYR A 244 -2.40 -54.80 -18.04
N VAL A 245 -2.10 -56.12 -18.01
CA VAL A 245 -0.74 -56.63 -17.77
C VAL A 245 -0.06 -57.10 -19.06
N ASP A 246 -0.77 -57.89 -19.88
CA ASP A 246 -0.23 -58.48 -21.10
C ASP A 246 0.29 -57.47 -22.13
N PRO A 247 -0.30 -56.26 -22.32
CA PRO A 247 0.26 -55.25 -23.22
C PRO A 247 1.70 -54.83 -22.85
N TRP A 248 2.03 -54.83 -21.55
CA TRP A 248 3.37 -54.54 -21.05
C TRP A 248 4.33 -55.70 -21.30
N LEU A 249 3.86 -56.94 -21.12
CA LEU A 249 4.63 -58.14 -21.42
C LEU A 249 4.95 -58.25 -22.92
N GLN A 250 3.96 -57.99 -23.78
CA GLN A 250 4.14 -57.98 -25.24
C GLN A 250 5.18 -56.96 -25.67
N SER A 251 5.09 -55.73 -25.15
CA SER A 251 6.02 -54.65 -25.49
C SER A 251 7.45 -54.89 -24.98
N GLY A 252 7.63 -55.75 -23.96
CA GLY A 252 8.92 -55.97 -23.32
C GLY A 252 9.72 -57.15 -23.85
N TRP A 253 9.07 -58.23 -24.29
CA TRP A 253 9.75 -59.50 -24.55
C TRP A 253 9.67 -60.02 -25.99
N TYR A 254 8.90 -59.39 -26.88
CA TYR A 254 8.72 -59.87 -28.26
C TYR A 254 9.69 -59.25 -29.28
N ASP A 255 10.32 -58.11 -28.96
CA ASP A 255 11.30 -57.47 -29.84
C ASP A 255 12.70 -58.09 -29.64
N PRO A 256 13.29 -58.76 -30.66
CA PRO A 256 14.61 -59.36 -30.53
C PRO A 256 15.75 -58.33 -30.42
N ASP A 257 15.54 -57.11 -30.91
CA ASP A 257 16.56 -56.05 -30.98
C ASP A 257 16.52 -55.13 -29.75
N LEU A 258 15.47 -55.22 -28.92
CA LEU A 258 15.29 -54.40 -27.73
C LEU A 258 15.15 -55.27 -26.47
N ALA A 259 16.14 -55.17 -25.58
CA ALA A 259 16.12 -55.92 -24.32
C ALA A 259 15.01 -55.43 -23.37
N PRO A 260 14.37 -56.34 -22.60
CA PRO A 260 13.31 -55.98 -21.64
C PRO A 260 13.72 -54.93 -20.59
N ALA A 261 15.03 -54.85 -20.28
CA ALA A 261 15.58 -53.86 -19.36
C ALA A 261 15.56 -52.42 -19.93
N HIS A 262 15.53 -52.26 -21.25
CA HIS A 262 15.51 -50.98 -21.96
C HIS A 262 14.17 -50.70 -22.63
N ALA A 263 13.28 -51.69 -22.69
CA ALA A 263 11.99 -51.57 -23.32
C ALA A 263 11.07 -50.59 -22.58
N THR A 264 10.33 -49.80 -23.35
CA THR A 264 9.37 -48.82 -22.84
C THR A 264 8.00 -49.09 -23.45
N PHE A 265 6.96 -48.97 -22.63
CA PHE A 265 5.59 -48.95 -23.09
C PHE A 265 5.20 -47.50 -23.40
N SER A 266 4.55 -47.27 -24.53
CA SER A 266 4.03 -45.95 -24.89
C SER A 266 2.56 -46.03 -25.22
N ASP A 267 1.78 -45.13 -24.63
CA ASP A 267 0.36 -44.98 -24.93
C ASP A 267 0.02 -43.52 -25.24
N SER A 268 -1.01 -43.29 -26.03
CA SER A 268 -1.51 -41.95 -26.35
C SER A 268 -2.74 -41.67 -25.51
N VAL A 269 -2.60 -40.77 -24.56
CA VAL A 269 -3.68 -40.31 -23.69
C VAL A 269 -4.13 -38.94 -24.19
N THR A 270 -5.44 -38.69 -24.24
CA THR A 270 -5.92 -37.33 -24.52
C THR A 270 -5.60 -36.44 -23.32
N GLY A 271 -4.74 -35.44 -23.52
CA GLY A 271 -4.42 -34.44 -22.51
C GLY A 271 -5.54 -33.43 -22.30
N ALA A 272 -5.40 -32.58 -21.28
CA ALA A 272 -6.40 -31.60 -20.86
C ALA A 272 -6.83 -30.60 -21.96
N ASP A 273 -6.01 -30.39 -23.00
CA ASP A 273 -6.34 -29.55 -24.17
C ASP A 273 -6.98 -30.32 -25.34
N ASN A 274 -7.44 -31.55 -25.08
CA ASN A 274 -8.00 -32.48 -26.06
C ASN A 274 -6.99 -32.91 -27.14
N ARG A 275 -5.68 -32.70 -26.93
CA ARG A 275 -4.62 -33.21 -27.81
C ARG A 275 -4.10 -34.56 -27.33
N PRO A 276 -3.69 -35.45 -28.25
CA PRO A 276 -3.01 -36.68 -27.87
C PRO A 276 -1.65 -36.35 -27.26
N VAL A 277 -1.48 -36.70 -25.99
CA VAL A 277 -0.21 -36.69 -25.25
C VAL A 277 0.30 -38.12 -25.23
N LYS A 278 1.52 -38.33 -25.71
CA LYS A 278 2.19 -39.63 -25.64
C LYS A 278 2.85 -39.76 -24.28
N ALA A 279 2.40 -40.72 -23.46
CA ALA A 279 3.04 -41.10 -22.22
C ALA A 279 3.93 -42.33 -22.47
N THR A 280 5.14 -42.32 -21.91
CA THR A 280 6.10 -43.42 -22.05
C THR A 280 6.62 -43.82 -20.67
N ALA A 281 6.67 -45.13 -20.39
CA ALA A 281 7.14 -45.68 -19.12
C ALA A 281 8.01 -46.92 -19.33
N ALA A 282 9.04 -47.10 -18.49
CA ALA A 282 9.88 -48.29 -18.53
C ALA A 282 9.10 -49.53 -18.09
N ILE A 283 9.26 -50.65 -18.79
CA ILE A 283 8.44 -51.85 -18.58
C ILE A 283 8.73 -52.53 -17.25
N THR A 284 10.01 -52.79 -16.95
CA THR A 284 10.43 -53.54 -15.75
C THR A 284 10.00 -52.86 -14.43
N PRO A 285 10.22 -51.55 -14.21
CA PRO A 285 9.70 -50.86 -13.02
C PRO A 285 8.17 -50.83 -12.94
N SER A 286 7.48 -50.76 -14.09
CA SER A 286 6.02 -50.72 -14.13
C SER A 286 5.42 -52.06 -13.73
N LEU A 287 5.92 -53.17 -14.30
CA LEU A 287 5.51 -54.52 -13.92
C LEU A 287 5.84 -54.85 -12.45
N SER A 288 7.01 -54.43 -11.96
CA SER A 288 7.35 -54.54 -10.52
C SER A 288 6.37 -53.78 -9.63
N THR A 289 5.90 -52.61 -10.08
CA THR A 289 4.91 -51.81 -9.36
C THR A 289 3.53 -52.47 -9.39
N MET A 290 3.10 -53.00 -10.53
CA MET A 290 1.86 -53.78 -10.65
C MET A 290 1.90 -55.02 -9.77
N ALA A 291 3.06 -55.71 -9.73
CA ALA A 291 3.30 -56.87 -8.90
C ALA A 291 3.35 -56.56 -7.40
N VAL A 292 3.17 -55.31 -6.95
CA VAL A 292 2.89 -55.03 -5.54
C VAL A 292 1.61 -55.76 -5.13
N ASP A 293 0.61 -55.76 -6.02
CA ASP A 293 -0.59 -56.56 -5.92
C ASP A 293 -0.23 -58.06 -5.91
N PRO A 294 -0.60 -58.81 -4.86
CA PRO A 294 -0.25 -60.22 -4.75
C PRO A 294 -0.83 -61.11 -5.86
N GLN A 295 -2.02 -60.83 -6.40
CA GLN A 295 -2.59 -61.64 -7.48
C GLN A 295 -1.90 -61.36 -8.82
N ILE A 296 -1.57 -60.10 -9.10
CA ILE A 296 -0.77 -59.75 -10.29
C ILE A 296 0.65 -60.34 -10.16
N ALA A 297 1.24 -60.32 -8.95
CA ALA A 297 2.52 -60.96 -8.70
C ALA A 297 2.49 -62.47 -9.01
N ARG A 298 1.38 -63.17 -8.71
CA ARG A 298 1.22 -64.59 -9.02
C ARG A 298 1.11 -64.85 -10.52
N TYR A 299 0.34 -64.01 -11.21
CA TYR A 299 0.24 -64.06 -12.67
C TYR A 299 1.63 -63.87 -13.31
N LEU A 300 2.38 -62.85 -12.89
CA LEU A 300 3.74 -62.56 -13.36
C LEU A 300 4.81 -63.56 -12.91
N GLY A 301 4.47 -64.55 -12.07
CA GLY A 301 5.43 -65.51 -11.53
C GLY A 301 6.45 -64.89 -10.56
N LEU A 302 6.08 -63.81 -9.88
CA LEU A 302 6.83 -63.22 -8.76
C LEU A 302 6.30 -63.68 -7.41
N ALA A 303 5.18 -64.38 -7.38
CA ALA A 303 4.66 -65.06 -6.21
C ALA A 303 4.04 -66.40 -6.60
N THR A 304 4.01 -67.34 -5.67
CA THR A 304 3.41 -68.65 -5.85
C THR A 304 3.02 -69.24 -4.49
N THR A 305 2.26 -70.31 -4.49
CA THR A 305 1.78 -70.95 -3.25
C THR A 305 1.91 -72.46 -3.37
N VAL A 306 2.36 -73.08 -2.29
CA VAL A 306 2.46 -74.53 -2.18
C VAL A 306 1.48 -74.99 -1.11
N PRO A 307 0.41 -75.73 -1.45
CA PRO A 307 -0.56 -76.23 -0.48
C PRO A 307 0.13 -77.08 0.59
N PHE A 308 -0.33 -76.98 1.85
CA PHE A 308 0.26 -77.78 2.93
C PHE A 308 0.17 -79.29 2.66
N SER A 309 -0.90 -79.74 1.99
CA SER A 309 -1.10 -81.14 1.59
C SER A 309 -0.09 -81.65 0.56
N ALA A 310 0.57 -80.76 -0.18
CA ALA A 310 1.47 -81.12 -1.27
C ALA A 310 2.94 -81.31 -0.82
N THR A 311 3.23 -81.17 0.49
CA THR A 311 4.62 -81.11 0.97
C THR A 311 4.88 -81.95 2.22
N ALA A 312 6.16 -82.15 2.55
CA ALA A 312 6.60 -82.74 3.82
C ALA A 312 6.00 -81.98 5.04
N PRO A 313 5.88 -82.60 6.22
CA PRO A 313 5.23 -81.99 7.39
C PRO A 313 5.72 -80.56 7.66
N ILE A 314 4.83 -79.68 8.10
CA ILE A 314 5.18 -78.30 8.45
C ILE A 314 6.20 -78.35 9.61
N GLN A 315 7.41 -77.85 9.36
CA GLN A 315 8.48 -77.77 10.36
C GLN A 315 8.48 -76.39 11.03
N ARG A 316 9.24 -76.20 12.12
CA ARG A 316 9.40 -74.88 12.78
C ARG A 316 9.99 -73.83 11.83
N ALA A 317 10.98 -74.23 11.04
CA ALA A 317 11.57 -73.45 9.96
C ALA A 317 11.38 -74.20 8.64
N ASN A 318 10.72 -73.58 7.66
CA ASN A 318 10.55 -74.16 6.32
C ASN A 318 11.35 -73.29 5.34
N VAL A 319 12.50 -73.82 4.92
CA VAL A 319 13.49 -73.09 4.12
C VAL A 319 13.34 -73.45 2.65
N TRP A 320 13.34 -72.43 1.81
CA TRP A 320 13.29 -72.53 0.35
C TRP A 320 14.48 -71.82 -0.26
N VAL A 321 15.15 -72.49 -1.19
CA VAL A 321 16.13 -71.87 -2.09
C VAL A 321 15.44 -71.59 -3.40
N VAL A 322 15.51 -70.35 -3.87
CA VAL A 322 14.96 -69.91 -5.15
C VAL A 322 16.12 -69.48 -6.04
N ALA A 323 16.17 -69.99 -7.27
CA ALA A 323 17.21 -69.67 -8.23
C ALA A 323 16.63 -69.17 -9.56
N GLY A 324 17.40 -68.34 -10.25
CA GLY A 324 17.12 -67.90 -11.61
C GLY A 324 18.41 -67.49 -12.33
N ARG A 325 18.32 -67.30 -13.65
CA ARG A 325 19.41 -66.79 -14.48
C ARG A 325 18.97 -65.52 -15.19
N TRP A 326 19.80 -64.49 -15.17
CA TRP A 326 19.53 -63.18 -15.75
C TRP A 326 20.47 -62.86 -16.90
N ALA A 327 19.97 -62.10 -17.87
CA ALA A 327 20.79 -61.39 -18.85
C ALA A 327 21.17 -60.02 -18.25
N VAL A 328 22.46 -59.79 -17.99
CA VAL A 328 22.95 -58.55 -17.38
C VAL A 328 24.11 -57.93 -18.14
N GLN A 329 24.13 -56.60 -18.22
CA GLN A 329 25.27 -55.82 -18.69
C GLN A 329 26.09 -55.38 -17.48
N ARG A 330 27.21 -56.07 -17.22
CA ARG A 330 27.99 -55.87 -15.98
C ARG A 330 28.63 -54.48 -15.89
N GLU A 331 29.01 -53.91 -17.03
CA GLU A 331 29.62 -52.57 -17.12
C GLU A 331 28.57 -51.44 -17.05
N ARG A 332 27.27 -51.76 -17.01
CA ARG A 332 26.22 -50.73 -16.92
C ARG A 332 26.36 -49.94 -15.62
N THR A 333 26.51 -48.63 -15.76
CA THR A 333 26.56 -47.70 -14.63
C THR A 333 25.18 -47.62 -13.98
N LEU A 334 25.14 -47.75 -12.66
CA LEU A 334 23.94 -47.63 -11.86
C LEU A 334 23.82 -46.19 -11.36
N HIS A 335 22.65 -45.60 -11.52
CA HIS A 335 22.30 -44.32 -10.91
C HIS A 335 21.49 -44.59 -9.63
N PRO A 336 22.11 -44.64 -8.43
CA PRO A 336 21.36 -44.79 -7.20
C PRO A 336 20.47 -43.57 -6.98
N SER A 337 19.26 -43.79 -6.46
CA SER A 337 18.30 -42.71 -6.14
C SER A 337 18.73 -41.83 -4.96
N SER A 338 19.86 -42.13 -4.30
CA SER A 338 20.47 -41.31 -3.26
C SER A 338 21.94 -41.06 -3.58
N GLU A 339 22.35 -39.79 -3.57
CA GLU A 339 23.73 -39.31 -3.82
C GLU A 339 24.76 -39.76 -2.75
N GLN A 340 24.46 -40.76 -1.92
CA GLN A 340 25.30 -41.14 -0.78
C GLN A 340 26.55 -41.97 -1.14
N LEU A 341 26.63 -42.51 -2.35
CA LEU A 341 27.80 -43.27 -2.83
C LEU A 341 28.54 -42.40 -3.84
N GLY A 342 29.54 -41.62 -3.39
CA GLY A 342 30.27 -40.62 -4.18
C GLY A 342 31.16 -41.15 -5.32
N ALA A 343 30.81 -42.27 -5.97
CA ALA A 343 31.45 -42.80 -7.17
C ALA A 343 30.42 -43.54 -8.06
N PRO A 344 30.57 -43.54 -9.40
CA PRO A 344 29.74 -44.36 -10.28
C PRO A 344 29.96 -45.85 -9.96
N LEU A 345 28.87 -46.55 -9.61
CA LEU A 345 28.86 -47.97 -9.29
C LEU A 345 28.38 -48.74 -10.54
N THR A 346 29.07 -49.79 -10.97
CA THR A 346 28.59 -50.66 -12.05
C THR A 346 27.72 -51.80 -11.52
N LEU A 347 26.90 -52.41 -12.37
CA LEU A 347 26.17 -53.63 -11.99
C LEU A 347 27.12 -54.78 -11.60
N GLY A 348 28.29 -54.85 -12.24
CA GLY A 348 29.35 -55.80 -11.93
C GLY A 348 29.92 -55.63 -10.52
N ASP A 349 30.04 -54.40 -10.04
CA ASP A 349 30.49 -54.11 -8.67
C ASP A 349 29.50 -54.64 -7.62
N VAL A 350 28.19 -54.62 -7.91
CA VAL A 350 27.15 -55.13 -7.00
C VAL A 350 27.03 -56.65 -7.06
N LEU A 351 27.14 -57.24 -8.25
CA LEU A 351 27.04 -58.68 -8.45
C LEU A 351 28.27 -59.45 -7.92
N GLY A 352 29.40 -58.76 -7.68
CA GLY A 352 30.67 -59.41 -7.37
C GLY A 352 31.24 -60.17 -8.57
N PRO A 353 32.44 -60.76 -8.48
CA PRO A 353 33.05 -61.48 -9.60
C PRO A 353 32.12 -62.60 -10.13
N PRO A 354 32.15 -62.93 -11.44
CA PRO A 354 31.36 -64.04 -11.96
C PRO A 354 31.68 -65.31 -11.18
N ALA A 355 30.63 -65.98 -10.68
CA ALA A 355 30.76 -67.18 -9.88
C ALA A 355 31.59 -68.23 -10.64
N SER A 356 32.57 -68.82 -9.96
CA SER A 356 33.56 -69.72 -10.56
C SER A 356 33.07 -71.17 -10.76
N GLY A 357 31.80 -71.46 -10.46
CA GLY A 357 31.23 -72.80 -10.51
C GLY A 357 30.20 -72.97 -11.63
N GLY A 358 30.60 -73.61 -12.74
CA GLY A 358 29.67 -73.99 -13.81
C GLY A 358 28.57 -74.99 -13.42
N TRP A 359 28.59 -75.51 -12.18
CA TRP A 359 27.58 -76.44 -11.68
C TRP A 359 26.21 -75.76 -11.47
N ALA A 360 26.18 -74.52 -10.99
CA ALA A 360 24.94 -73.78 -10.75
C ALA A 360 24.23 -73.44 -12.07
N ASP A 361 25.04 -73.08 -13.07
CA ASP A 361 24.58 -72.90 -14.45
C ASP A 361 24.07 -74.24 -15.00
N GLY A 362 24.84 -75.33 -14.86
CA GLY A 362 24.44 -76.67 -15.30
C GLY A 362 23.16 -77.19 -14.64
N LEU A 363 22.92 -76.85 -13.36
CA LEU A 363 21.69 -77.19 -12.64
C LEU A 363 20.48 -76.54 -13.33
N LEU A 364 20.53 -75.23 -13.58
CA LEU A 364 19.44 -74.51 -14.25
C LEU A 364 19.30 -74.89 -15.72
N ASP A 365 20.41 -75.17 -16.41
CA ASP A 365 20.42 -75.63 -17.79
C ASP A 365 19.75 -77.01 -17.94
N GLY A 366 19.85 -77.86 -16.91
CA GLY A 366 19.13 -79.14 -16.84
C GLY A 366 17.62 -78.97 -16.59
N VAL A 367 17.20 -77.93 -15.87
CA VAL A 367 15.79 -77.61 -15.63
C VAL A 367 15.15 -76.88 -16.83
N PHE A 368 15.90 -75.99 -17.47
CA PHE A 368 15.46 -75.13 -18.58
C PHE A 368 16.37 -75.33 -19.81
N PRO A 369 16.21 -76.44 -20.56
CA PRO A 369 17.14 -76.83 -21.62
C PRO A 369 17.21 -75.87 -22.81
N GLU A 370 16.23 -74.98 -22.97
CA GLU A 370 16.19 -73.94 -24.00
C GLU A 370 16.95 -72.65 -23.61
N ALA A 371 17.13 -72.39 -22.31
CA ALA A 371 17.80 -71.19 -21.81
C ALA A 371 19.30 -71.06 -22.21
N PRO A 372 20.11 -72.14 -22.27
CA PRO A 372 21.51 -72.07 -22.69
C PRO A 372 21.72 -71.44 -24.06
N GLN A 373 20.82 -71.75 -25.01
CA GLN A 373 20.90 -71.19 -26.36
C GLN A 373 20.66 -69.68 -26.34
N LEU A 374 19.64 -69.22 -25.59
CA LEU A 374 19.38 -67.79 -25.41
C LEU A 374 20.61 -67.07 -24.85
N ILE A 375 21.27 -67.65 -23.84
CA ILE A 375 22.46 -67.08 -23.20
C ILE A 375 23.65 -67.03 -24.14
N GLY A 376 23.87 -68.08 -24.94
CA GLY A 376 24.92 -68.11 -25.95
C GLY A 376 24.76 -66.97 -26.97
N ASP A 377 23.51 -66.65 -27.32
CA ASP A 377 23.18 -65.59 -28.28
C ASP A 377 23.26 -64.18 -27.68
N LEU A 378 23.13 -64.03 -26.35
CA LEU A 378 23.11 -62.72 -25.65
C LEU A 378 24.29 -61.83 -26.02
N ALA A 379 25.51 -62.37 -26.09
CA ALA A 379 26.72 -61.61 -26.38
C ALA A 379 26.69 -60.92 -27.76
N GLN A 380 25.86 -61.41 -28.69
CA GLN A 380 25.72 -60.89 -30.05
C GLN A 380 24.50 -59.97 -30.22
N ARG A 381 23.70 -59.75 -29.16
CA ARG A 381 22.49 -58.92 -29.24
C ARG A 381 22.79 -57.42 -29.16
N PRO A 382 21.97 -56.57 -29.81
CA PRO A 382 22.07 -55.12 -29.65
C PRO A 382 21.99 -54.71 -28.17
N GLY A 383 22.80 -53.74 -27.74
CA GLY A 383 22.91 -53.34 -26.33
C GLY A 383 22.94 -51.81 -26.14
N GLY A 384 22.24 -51.35 -25.09
CA GLY A 384 22.35 -50.00 -24.53
C GLY A 384 23.45 -49.89 -23.45
N GLU A 385 23.49 -48.76 -22.74
CA GLU A 385 24.68 -48.18 -22.07
C GLU A 385 25.36 -49.04 -20.99
N ASP A 386 26.55 -49.64 -21.09
CA ASP A 386 27.47 -49.87 -22.21
C ASP A 386 28.28 -51.15 -21.91
N GLY A 387 27.98 -52.26 -22.59
CA GLY A 387 28.74 -53.52 -22.51
C GLY A 387 28.00 -54.74 -23.10
N PRO A 388 28.72 -55.84 -23.44
CA PRO A 388 28.08 -57.07 -23.89
C PRO A 388 27.25 -57.71 -22.77
N TRP A 389 26.16 -58.35 -23.15
CA TRP A 389 25.33 -59.11 -22.21
C TRP A 389 26.07 -60.34 -21.68
N SER A 390 25.81 -60.69 -20.43
CA SER A 390 26.34 -61.88 -19.76
C SER A 390 25.25 -62.58 -18.95
N GLY A 391 25.36 -63.90 -18.83
CA GLY A 391 24.51 -64.69 -17.93
C GLY A 391 24.96 -64.56 -16.48
N ALA A 392 24.02 -64.33 -15.56
CA ALA A 392 24.28 -64.36 -14.12
C ALA A 392 23.24 -65.22 -13.40
N THR A 393 23.70 -66.30 -12.75
CA THR A 393 22.85 -67.15 -11.91
C THR A 393 22.85 -66.61 -10.49
N LEU A 394 21.66 -66.34 -9.94
CA LEU A 394 21.49 -65.81 -8.59
C LEU A 394 20.58 -66.70 -7.76
N PHE A 395 20.93 -66.86 -6.49
CA PHE A 395 20.15 -67.59 -5.49
C PHE A 395 19.58 -66.63 -4.44
N ALA A 396 18.39 -66.93 -3.93
CA ALA A 396 17.77 -66.27 -2.80
C ALA A 396 17.19 -67.30 -1.83
N VAL A 397 17.14 -66.96 -0.54
CA VAL A 397 16.55 -67.82 0.50
C VAL A 397 15.27 -67.21 1.02
N ALA A 398 14.21 -68.01 1.07
CA ALA A 398 12.96 -67.68 1.72
C ALA A 398 12.71 -68.63 2.89
N VAL A 399 12.29 -68.11 4.03
CA VAL A 399 12.00 -68.94 5.21
C VAL A 399 10.63 -68.59 5.78
N ALA A 400 9.78 -69.60 5.94
CA ALA A 400 8.51 -69.49 6.62
C ALA A 400 8.60 -70.09 8.04
N ALA A 401 8.13 -69.34 9.05
CA ALA A 401 7.99 -69.82 10.42
C ALA A 401 6.70 -70.65 10.53
N GLY A 402 6.80 -71.97 10.39
CA GLY A 402 5.70 -72.85 9.96
C GLY A 402 4.35 -72.69 10.67
N ASP A 403 4.32 -72.82 11.99
CA ASP A 403 3.10 -72.69 12.82
C ASP A 403 2.91 -71.28 13.38
N ALA A 404 3.69 -70.32 12.89
CA ALA A 404 3.76 -68.97 13.41
C ALA A 404 3.67 -67.91 12.29
N PRO A 405 2.56 -67.84 11.52
CA PRO A 405 2.37 -66.77 10.55
C PRO A 405 2.51 -65.39 11.21
N PRO A 406 3.09 -64.40 10.51
CA PRO A 406 3.13 -63.04 11.02
C PRO A 406 1.71 -62.47 11.10
N ASP A 407 1.44 -61.67 12.13
CA ASP A 407 0.17 -60.96 12.25
C ASP A 407 0.01 -59.93 11.12
N PRO A 408 -1.24 -59.54 10.80
CA PRO A 408 -1.49 -58.41 9.91
C PRO A 408 -0.76 -57.13 10.37
N PRO A 409 -0.35 -56.26 9.42
CA PRO A 409 0.26 -54.97 9.75
C PRO A 409 -0.62 -54.15 10.70
N ASP A 410 0.01 -53.34 11.55
CA ASP A 410 -0.73 -52.34 12.32
C ASP A 410 -1.41 -51.33 11.38
N PRO A 411 -2.59 -50.79 11.77
CA PRO A 411 -3.15 -49.61 11.13
C PRO A 411 -2.17 -48.44 11.15
N PHE A 412 -2.20 -47.60 10.12
CA PHE A 412 -1.39 -46.37 10.07
C PHE A 412 -1.81 -45.39 11.18
N GLN A 413 -0.85 -44.60 11.66
CA GLN A 413 -1.13 -43.43 12.49
C GLN A 413 -1.44 -42.24 11.58
N LEU A 414 -2.71 -42.10 11.21
CA LEU A 414 -3.14 -41.08 10.26
C LEU A 414 -3.16 -39.68 10.89
N ALA A 415 -2.76 -38.70 10.09
CA ALA A 415 -2.94 -37.29 10.40
C ALA A 415 -3.17 -36.49 9.11
N ALA A 416 -3.80 -35.33 9.22
CA ALA A 416 -3.80 -34.35 8.12
C ALA A 416 -2.35 -33.87 7.91
N ALA A 417 -1.78 -34.10 6.74
CA ALA A 417 -0.41 -33.68 6.45
C ALA A 417 -0.32 -32.15 6.35
N GLU A 418 -1.35 -31.54 5.78
CA GLU A 418 -1.56 -30.10 5.67
C GLU A 418 -3.06 -29.78 5.86
N PRO A 419 -3.42 -28.51 6.16
CA PRO A 419 -4.82 -28.08 6.09
C PRO A 419 -5.39 -28.29 4.68
N GLY A 420 -6.66 -28.68 4.60
CA GLY A 420 -7.32 -28.87 3.30
C GLY A 420 -7.36 -27.58 2.48
N GLN A 421 -7.22 -27.73 1.16
CA GLN A 421 -7.10 -26.61 0.22
C GLN A 421 -8.22 -26.66 -0.82
N TRP A 422 -8.87 -25.53 -1.07
CA TRP A 422 -9.90 -25.43 -2.10
C TRP A 422 -9.30 -25.56 -3.50
N ASN A 423 -9.94 -26.35 -4.35
CA ASN A 423 -9.48 -26.54 -5.73
C ASN A 423 -9.81 -25.29 -6.57
N PRO A 424 -8.86 -24.82 -7.40
CA PRO A 424 -9.09 -23.64 -8.23
C PRO A 424 -10.13 -23.88 -9.31
N SER A 425 -10.80 -22.81 -9.74
CA SER A 425 -11.68 -22.79 -10.89
C SER A 425 -10.86 -22.83 -12.19
N ALA A 426 -10.35 -24.00 -12.57
CA ALA A 426 -10.01 -24.38 -13.95
C ALA A 426 -9.16 -25.66 -13.98
N ASP A 427 -9.80 -26.80 -14.22
CA ASP A 427 -9.25 -27.95 -14.95
C ASP A 427 -10.45 -28.84 -15.34
N PRO A 428 -10.58 -29.33 -16.59
CA PRO A 428 -11.55 -30.40 -16.89
C PRO A 428 -11.31 -31.69 -16.07
N ASP A 429 -10.11 -31.89 -15.52
CA ASP A 429 -9.73 -33.06 -14.71
C ASP A 429 -9.73 -32.81 -13.18
N ASP A 430 -9.78 -31.55 -12.69
CA ASP A 430 -10.03 -31.23 -11.27
C ASP A 430 -11.51 -30.95 -11.04
N PRO A 431 -12.11 -31.47 -9.96
CA PRO A 431 -13.45 -31.06 -9.58
C PRO A 431 -13.43 -29.56 -9.28
N GLY A 432 -14.41 -28.84 -9.83
CA GLY A 432 -14.45 -27.39 -9.81
C GLY A 432 -14.43 -26.76 -8.40
N PRO A 433 -14.63 -25.44 -8.31
CA PRO A 433 -14.39 -24.65 -7.09
C PRO A 433 -15.27 -25.02 -5.88
N GLY A 434 -16.25 -25.91 -6.04
CA GLY A 434 -17.05 -26.51 -4.98
C GLY A 434 -16.44 -27.75 -4.31
N SER A 435 -15.17 -28.05 -4.60
CA SER A 435 -14.44 -29.18 -4.02
C SER A 435 -13.09 -28.73 -3.45
N TRP A 436 -12.52 -29.59 -2.60
CA TRP A 436 -11.23 -29.34 -1.96
C TRP A 436 -10.38 -30.61 -1.98
N ARG A 437 -9.08 -30.46 -1.68
CA ARG A 437 -8.13 -31.56 -1.58
C ARG A 437 -7.60 -31.71 -0.17
N GLN A 438 -7.35 -32.95 0.23
CA GLN A 438 -6.78 -33.29 1.54
C GLN A 438 -5.63 -34.29 1.40
N PRO A 439 -4.39 -33.87 1.69
CA PRO A 439 -3.27 -34.80 1.88
C PRO A 439 -3.34 -35.46 3.26
N VAL A 440 -3.30 -36.79 3.29
CA VAL A 440 -3.33 -37.63 4.49
C VAL A 440 -1.95 -38.25 4.71
N SER A 441 -1.32 -37.93 5.84
CA SER A 441 -0.06 -38.55 6.26
C SER A 441 -0.32 -39.96 6.79
N LEU A 442 0.52 -40.90 6.38
CA LEU A 442 0.53 -42.29 6.88
C LEU A 442 1.39 -42.46 8.14
N GLY A 443 1.94 -41.36 8.66
CA GLY A 443 2.79 -41.35 9.85
C GLY A 443 4.26 -41.72 9.58
N ALA A 444 4.95 -42.15 10.64
CA ALA A 444 6.40 -42.33 10.63
C ALA A 444 6.87 -43.71 10.16
N GLN A 445 5.99 -44.67 9.88
CA GLN A 445 6.40 -45.99 9.39
C GLN A 445 6.13 -46.13 7.90
N PRO A 446 7.10 -46.62 7.09
CA PRO A 446 6.82 -46.91 5.70
C PRO A 446 5.87 -48.13 5.59
N ALA A 447 4.79 -47.98 4.84
CA ALA A 447 4.00 -49.08 4.29
C ALA A 447 4.88 -50.27 3.81
N ARG A 448 4.48 -51.48 4.22
CA ARG A 448 5.18 -52.73 3.92
C ARG A 448 4.89 -53.24 2.51
N GLY A 449 3.68 -52.99 2.01
CA GLY A 449 3.17 -53.31 0.67
C GLY A 449 2.22 -52.22 0.14
N MET A 450 1.11 -52.64 -0.47
CA MET A 450 0.08 -51.73 -1.01
C MET A 450 -0.64 -50.96 0.11
N VAL A 451 -1.05 -49.73 -0.20
CA VAL A 451 -1.94 -48.93 0.67
C VAL A 451 -3.34 -48.94 0.07
N GLY A 452 -4.35 -49.21 0.89
CA GLY A 452 -5.76 -49.05 0.53
C GLY A 452 -6.25 -47.70 1.01
N PHE A 453 -6.94 -46.95 0.16
CA PHE A 453 -7.39 -45.60 0.48
C PHE A 453 -8.83 -45.38 0.01
N ALA A 454 -9.71 -45.02 0.94
CA ALA A 454 -11.11 -44.74 0.64
C ALA A 454 -11.61 -43.52 1.41
N ARG A 455 -12.51 -42.76 0.79
CA ARG A 455 -13.31 -41.72 1.47
C ARG A 455 -14.57 -42.35 2.01
N THR A 456 -14.86 -42.19 3.29
CA THR A 456 -16.12 -42.65 3.89
C THR A 456 -17.23 -41.67 3.52
N GLY A 457 -18.32 -42.15 2.93
CA GLY A 457 -19.49 -41.35 2.59
C GLY A 457 -20.79 -41.94 3.14
N PRO A 458 -21.91 -41.19 3.06
CA PRO A 458 -23.22 -41.65 3.51
C PRO A 458 -23.71 -42.90 2.76
N ASP A 459 -23.33 -43.06 1.49
CA ASP A 459 -23.66 -44.22 0.66
C ASP A 459 -22.67 -45.40 0.83
N GLY A 460 -21.71 -45.27 1.75
CA GLY A 460 -20.62 -46.22 1.98
C GLY A 460 -19.25 -45.67 1.58
N PRO A 461 -18.16 -46.39 1.89
CA PRO A 461 -16.82 -45.95 1.53
C PRO A 461 -16.58 -46.07 0.03
N VAL A 462 -15.98 -45.02 -0.56
CA VAL A 462 -15.61 -44.94 -1.97
C VAL A 462 -14.10 -45.07 -2.10
N ALA A 463 -13.63 -46.06 -2.87
CA ALA A 463 -12.21 -46.25 -3.12
C ALA A 463 -11.65 -45.05 -3.90
N LEU A 464 -10.53 -44.51 -3.42
CA LEU A 464 -9.81 -43.38 -4.03
C LEU A 464 -8.64 -43.86 -4.91
N HIS A 465 -8.74 -45.10 -5.39
CA HIS A 465 -7.81 -45.68 -6.34
C HIS A 465 -8.29 -45.36 -7.76
N ARG A 466 -7.33 -45.17 -8.68
CA ARG A 466 -7.66 -45.33 -10.10
C ARG A 466 -7.96 -46.79 -10.37
N PHE A 467 -8.97 -47.06 -11.18
CA PHE A 467 -9.33 -48.41 -11.60
C PHE A 467 -8.88 -48.66 -13.04
N ALA A 468 -8.37 -49.86 -13.31
CA ALA A 468 -8.02 -50.33 -14.64
C ALA A 468 -8.73 -51.66 -14.95
N PRO A 469 -9.50 -51.76 -16.06
CA PRO A 469 -10.00 -50.64 -16.86
C PRO A 469 -10.87 -49.66 -16.03
N PRO A 470 -11.23 -48.46 -16.54
CA PRO A 470 -12.13 -47.54 -15.84
C PRO A 470 -13.51 -48.18 -15.55
N GLN A 471 -14.14 -47.77 -14.44
CA GLN A 471 -15.47 -48.25 -14.04
C GLN A 471 -16.56 -47.68 -14.96
N ALA A 472 -16.76 -48.28 -16.14
CA ALA A 472 -17.94 -48.08 -16.96
C ALA A 472 -18.90 -49.28 -16.78
N GLN A 473 -20.21 -49.07 -17.01
CA GLN A 473 -21.24 -50.10 -16.83
C GLN A 473 -20.90 -51.37 -17.64
N GLY A 474 -20.43 -52.43 -16.96
CA GLY A 474 -20.11 -53.74 -17.54
C GLY A 474 -18.64 -54.17 -17.49
N TYR A 475 -17.72 -53.29 -17.08
CA TYR A 475 -16.31 -53.66 -16.93
C TYR A 475 -16.01 -54.20 -15.52
N VAL A 476 -15.29 -55.32 -15.45
CA VAL A 476 -14.68 -55.78 -14.20
C VAL A 476 -13.32 -55.12 -14.11
N THR A 477 -13.16 -54.27 -13.11
CA THR A 477 -12.01 -53.37 -12.96
C THR A 477 -11.15 -53.79 -11.78
N ARG A 478 -9.88 -53.39 -11.70
CA ARG A 478 -9.05 -53.57 -10.51
C ARG A 478 -8.45 -52.25 -10.05
N ALA A 479 -8.42 -52.02 -8.74
CA ALA A 479 -7.79 -50.85 -8.16
C ALA A 479 -6.27 -50.89 -8.39
N LEU A 480 -5.70 -49.78 -8.87
CA LEU A 480 -4.27 -49.66 -9.08
C LEU A 480 -3.50 -49.55 -7.74
N PRO A 481 -2.30 -50.13 -7.63
CA PRO A 481 -1.51 -50.11 -6.40
C PRO A 481 -1.06 -48.69 -6.04
N LEU A 482 -1.31 -48.30 -4.79
CA LEU A 482 -0.73 -47.10 -4.16
C LEU A 482 0.45 -47.50 -3.28
N VAL A 483 1.64 -46.93 -3.55
CA VAL A 483 2.90 -47.18 -2.84
C VAL A 483 3.62 -45.87 -2.46
N PRO A 484 3.08 -45.09 -1.51
CA PRO A 484 3.48 -43.70 -1.26
C PRO A 484 4.90 -43.50 -0.70
N ASN A 485 5.63 -44.57 -0.38
CA ASN A 485 7.02 -44.50 0.12
C ASN A 485 8.06 -44.79 -0.97
N TRP A 486 7.62 -45.08 -2.21
CA TRP A 486 8.50 -45.43 -3.32
C TRP A 486 8.72 -44.25 -4.29
N ALA A 487 8.06 -43.11 -4.02
CA ALA A 487 8.38 -41.85 -4.67
C ALA A 487 9.74 -41.32 -4.17
N ALA A 488 10.49 -40.63 -5.04
CA ALA A 488 11.82 -40.09 -4.74
C ALA A 488 11.85 -39.14 -3.52
N ASN A 489 10.70 -38.56 -3.16
CA ASN A 489 10.53 -37.66 -2.03
C ASN A 489 10.15 -38.35 -0.70
N ASN A 490 9.85 -39.66 -0.72
CA ASN A 490 9.44 -40.49 0.42
C ASN A 490 8.43 -39.79 1.35
N GLN A 491 7.46 -39.04 0.79
CA GLN A 491 6.59 -38.16 1.56
C GLN A 491 5.53 -38.90 2.41
N ARG A 492 5.32 -40.22 2.20
CA ARG A 492 4.41 -41.06 3.01
C ARG A 492 3.01 -40.46 3.15
N VAL A 493 2.51 -39.89 2.07
CA VAL A 493 1.22 -39.20 1.98
C VAL A 493 0.39 -39.81 0.86
N VAL A 494 -0.92 -39.96 1.11
CA VAL A 494 -1.93 -40.20 0.07
C VAL A 494 -2.85 -38.98 0.02
N GLU A 495 -3.40 -38.64 -1.14
CA GLU A 495 -4.17 -37.41 -1.31
C GLU A 495 -5.51 -37.69 -1.97
N ASP A 496 -6.59 -37.20 -1.36
CA ASP A 496 -7.89 -37.09 -2.02
C ASP A 496 -8.01 -35.72 -2.65
N ARG A 497 -8.03 -35.65 -3.98
CA ARG A 497 -8.10 -34.40 -4.73
C ARG A 497 -9.53 -33.91 -4.97
N THR A 498 -10.53 -34.71 -4.60
CA THR A 498 -11.90 -34.57 -5.12
C THR A 498 -12.95 -34.48 -4.01
N VAL A 499 -12.55 -33.95 -2.86
CA VAL A 499 -13.38 -33.96 -1.66
C VAL A 499 -14.57 -33.02 -1.86
N PRO A 500 -15.81 -33.52 -1.76
CA PRO A 500 -16.99 -32.67 -1.83
C PRO A 500 -17.04 -31.67 -0.67
N ALA A 501 -17.65 -30.50 -0.89
CA ALA A 501 -17.86 -29.50 0.14
C ALA A 501 -19.06 -29.83 1.06
N ASP A 502 -18.93 -30.89 1.86
CA ASP A 502 -19.91 -31.24 2.89
C ASP A 502 -19.67 -30.41 4.18
N PRO A 503 -20.69 -29.79 4.78
CA PRO A 503 -20.57 -29.09 6.07
C PRO A 503 -19.99 -29.92 7.22
N ALA A 504 -20.18 -31.25 7.21
CA ALA A 504 -19.59 -32.15 8.20
C ALA A 504 -18.09 -32.42 7.99
N GLY A 505 -17.52 -31.92 6.89
CA GLY A 505 -16.17 -32.26 6.44
C GLY A 505 -16.12 -33.58 5.69
N ALA A 506 -14.97 -34.26 5.76
CA ALA A 506 -14.79 -35.56 5.14
C ALA A 506 -13.99 -36.49 6.04
N SER A 507 -14.22 -37.78 5.88
CA SER A 507 -13.50 -38.82 6.60
C SER A 507 -12.93 -39.83 5.61
N TRP A 508 -11.77 -40.38 5.95
CA TRP A 508 -11.08 -41.38 5.15
C TRP A 508 -10.78 -42.61 5.99
N ARG A 509 -10.72 -43.76 5.32
CA ARG A 509 -10.20 -45.00 5.87
C ARG A 509 -9.01 -45.47 5.04
N VAL A 510 -7.91 -45.80 5.72
CA VAL A 510 -6.65 -46.19 5.09
C VAL A 510 -6.17 -47.51 5.66
N TRP A 511 -5.79 -48.45 4.80
CA TRP A 511 -5.28 -49.77 5.16
C TRP A 511 -3.84 -49.96 4.69
N GLY A 512 -3.03 -50.65 5.48
CA GLY A 512 -1.71 -51.12 5.07
C GLY A 512 -1.72 -52.61 4.77
N ALA A 513 -1.15 -53.03 3.64
CA ALA A 513 -0.87 -54.43 3.35
C ALA A 513 0.58 -54.82 3.69
N ASP A 514 0.79 -56.09 4.00
CA ASP A 514 2.11 -56.72 3.92
C ASP A 514 2.47 -57.09 2.47
N GLU A 515 3.60 -57.77 2.27
CA GLU A 515 3.99 -58.21 0.94
C GLU A 515 3.27 -59.47 0.46
N PHE A 516 2.39 -60.10 1.22
CA PHE A 516 1.66 -61.30 0.77
C PHE A 516 0.19 -61.02 0.49
N GLY A 517 -0.33 -59.92 1.03
CA GLY A 517 -1.73 -59.51 0.88
C GLY A 517 -2.52 -59.53 2.17
N GLN A 518 -1.89 -59.62 3.34
CA GLN A 518 -2.58 -59.43 4.62
C GLN A 518 -2.76 -57.94 4.90
N TRP A 519 -4.00 -57.55 5.20
CA TRP A 519 -4.36 -56.15 5.44
C TRP A 519 -4.59 -55.88 6.92
N SER A 520 -4.14 -54.71 7.38
CA SER A 520 -4.51 -54.13 8.69
C SER A 520 -6.03 -53.99 8.83
N ASP A 521 -6.55 -53.72 10.03
CA ASP A 521 -7.98 -53.39 10.22
C ASP A 521 -8.40 -52.03 9.64
N GLY A 522 -7.42 -51.22 9.20
CA GLY A 522 -7.62 -49.88 8.67
C GLY A 522 -7.72 -48.82 9.76
N ALA A 523 -7.20 -47.63 9.48
CA ALA A 523 -7.27 -46.46 10.34
C ALA A 523 -8.21 -45.42 9.73
N GLU A 524 -8.91 -44.67 10.57
CA GLU A 524 -9.83 -43.61 10.15
C GLU A 524 -9.27 -42.23 10.51
N LEU A 525 -9.54 -41.26 9.65
CA LEU A 525 -9.22 -39.86 9.87
C LEU A 525 -10.41 -39.01 9.43
N GLY A 526 -10.96 -38.21 10.34
CA GLY A 526 -11.92 -37.16 10.00
C GLY A 526 -11.24 -35.79 9.96
N VAL A 527 -11.52 -35.01 8.92
CA VAL A 527 -11.05 -33.63 8.78
C VAL A 527 -12.24 -32.73 8.51
N PRO A 528 -12.39 -31.61 9.25
CA PRO A 528 -13.46 -30.66 9.01
C PRO A 528 -13.33 -30.01 7.63
N LEU A 529 -14.43 -29.43 7.14
CA LEU A 529 -14.41 -28.64 5.92
C LEU A 529 -13.39 -27.49 6.05
N PRO A 530 -12.53 -27.24 5.03
CA PRO A 530 -11.63 -26.10 5.05
C PRO A 530 -12.40 -24.79 5.15
N MET A 531 -11.82 -23.82 5.87
CA MET A 531 -12.40 -22.48 5.95
C MET A 531 -12.56 -21.89 4.54
N ARG A 532 -13.75 -21.41 4.23
CA ARG A 532 -14.00 -20.72 2.95
C ARG A 532 -13.33 -19.35 2.96
N PRO A 533 -12.77 -18.89 1.83
CA PRO A 533 -12.33 -17.51 1.70
C PRO A 533 -13.51 -16.55 1.86
N ALA A 534 -13.29 -15.42 2.52
CA ALA A 534 -14.27 -14.34 2.53
C ALA A 534 -14.40 -13.73 1.12
N PRO A 535 -15.57 -13.16 0.77
CA PRO A 535 -15.74 -12.47 -0.50
C PRO A 535 -14.75 -11.31 -0.65
N PRO A 536 -14.30 -10.99 -1.89
CA PRO A 536 -13.43 -9.85 -2.13
C PRO A 536 -14.14 -8.52 -1.83
N ALA A 537 -13.35 -7.47 -1.56
CA ALA A 537 -13.91 -6.13 -1.35
C ALA A 537 -14.56 -5.58 -2.65
N PRO A 538 -15.70 -4.86 -2.57
CA PRO A 538 -16.31 -4.23 -3.73
C PRO A 538 -15.38 -3.22 -4.42
N VAL A 539 -15.36 -3.25 -5.75
CA VAL A 539 -14.68 -2.23 -6.56
C VAL A 539 -15.71 -1.20 -7.01
N LEU A 540 -15.52 0.06 -6.62
CA LEU A 540 -16.43 1.15 -6.90
C LEU A 540 -15.88 2.08 -8.00
N GLU A 541 -16.73 2.39 -8.98
CA GLU A 541 -16.59 3.58 -9.82
C GLU A 541 -17.66 4.59 -9.43
N ALA A 542 -17.25 5.70 -8.80
CA ALA A 542 -18.15 6.77 -8.38
C ALA A 542 -18.05 7.99 -9.30
N THR A 543 -19.20 8.50 -9.73
CA THR A 543 -19.28 9.77 -10.48
C THR A 543 -20.33 10.68 -9.86
N PHE A 544 -20.09 11.99 -9.85
CA PHE A 544 -21.03 12.98 -9.30
C PHE A 544 -21.64 13.83 -10.41
N ARG A 545 -22.96 13.99 -10.38
CA ARG A 545 -23.70 14.90 -11.26
C ARG A 545 -24.33 15.99 -10.41
N ALA A 546 -23.82 17.21 -10.53
CA ALA A 546 -24.37 18.37 -9.84
C ALA A 546 -25.73 18.79 -10.42
N GLU A 547 -26.65 19.21 -9.55
CA GLU A 547 -27.85 19.93 -9.93
C GLU A 547 -27.52 21.42 -10.19
N PRO A 548 -28.26 22.10 -11.07
CA PRO A 548 -28.05 23.51 -11.34
C PRO A 548 -28.37 24.37 -10.10
N ALA A 549 -27.85 25.60 -10.10
CA ALA A 549 -28.17 26.58 -9.07
C ALA A 549 -29.64 27.01 -9.16
N ASP A 550 -30.33 27.03 -8.03
CA ASP A 550 -31.76 27.35 -7.91
C ASP A 550 -32.04 28.66 -7.14
N GLY A 551 -31.00 29.32 -6.61
CA GLY A 551 -31.10 30.55 -5.83
C GLY A 551 -31.54 30.37 -4.37
N SER A 552 -31.63 29.14 -3.87
CA SER A 552 -31.95 28.86 -2.46
C SER A 552 -30.76 29.13 -1.53
N ASN A 553 -31.03 29.62 -0.31
CA ASN A 553 -29.99 29.99 0.67
C ASN A 553 -29.84 29.00 1.85
N GLY A 554 -30.63 27.92 1.89
CA GLY A 554 -30.57 26.90 2.96
C GLY A 554 -29.83 25.62 2.53
N PRO A 555 -29.49 24.71 3.44
CA PRO A 555 -28.87 23.43 3.09
C PRO A 555 -29.70 22.65 2.08
N ARG A 556 -29.08 22.08 1.05
CA ARG A 556 -29.76 21.24 0.04
C ARG A 556 -28.83 20.15 -0.48
N VAL A 557 -29.39 19.09 -1.04
CA VAL A 557 -28.62 18.07 -1.77
C VAL A 557 -28.07 18.68 -3.07
N PRO A 558 -26.74 18.73 -3.28
CA PRO A 558 -26.13 19.45 -4.41
C PRO A 558 -26.20 18.70 -5.74
N GLY A 559 -26.59 17.42 -5.74
CA GLY A 559 -26.60 16.57 -6.90
C GLY A 559 -26.76 15.10 -6.55
N THR A 560 -26.62 14.24 -7.56
CA THR A 560 -26.74 12.78 -7.41
C THR A 560 -25.38 12.11 -7.65
N LEU A 561 -25.03 11.19 -6.77
CA LEU A 561 -23.91 10.26 -6.94
C LEU A 561 -24.37 9.04 -7.72
N ARG A 562 -23.65 8.69 -8.77
CA ARG A 562 -23.82 7.45 -9.52
C ARG A 562 -22.69 6.49 -9.17
N LEU A 563 -23.05 5.41 -8.49
CA LEU A 563 -22.14 4.41 -7.94
C LEU A 563 -22.25 3.13 -8.77
N ARG A 564 -21.17 2.71 -9.43
CA ARG A 564 -21.14 1.48 -10.24
C ARG A 564 -20.28 0.42 -9.58
N TYR A 565 -20.86 -0.76 -9.40
CA TYR A 565 -20.23 -1.95 -8.82
C TYR A 565 -20.32 -3.12 -9.79
N THR A 566 -19.33 -4.01 -9.76
CA THR A 566 -19.35 -5.27 -10.51
C THR A 566 -19.13 -6.43 -9.55
N ALA A 567 -20.08 -7.35 -9.49
CA ALA A 567 -19.95 -8.59 -8.73
C ALA A 567 -19.03 -9.55 -9.49
N PRO A 568 -17.95 -10.07 -8.87
CA PRO A 568 -17.13 -11.11 -9.46
C PRO A 568 -17.96 -12.33 -9.86
N ASP A 569 -17.64 -12.91 -11.02
CA ASP A 569 -18.16 -14.22 -11.42
C ASP A 569 -17.52 -15.31 -10.52
N PRO A 570 -18.26 -16.35 -10.10
CA PRO A 570 -17.72 -17.51 -9.38
C PRO A 570 -16.44 -18.09 -9.99
N GLY A 571 -16.28 -18.05 -11.32
CA GLY A 571 -15.05 -18.50 -11.98
C GLY A 571 -13.82 -17.61 -11.72
N SER A 572 -14.05 -16.34 -11.40
CA SER A 572 -13.03 -15.31 -11.13
C SER A 572 -12.76 -15.08 -9.63
N ALA A 573 -13.58 -15.66 -8.76
CA ALA A 573 -13.42 -15.58 -7.31
C ALA A 573 -12.29 -16.49 -6.81
N ALA A 574 -11.84 -16.26 -5.58
CA ALA A 574 -10.84 -17.14 -4.96
C ALA A 574 -11.41 -18.57 -4.84
N PRO A 575 -10.58 -19.62 -4.98
CA PRO A 575 -11.02 -21.02 -4.86
C PRO A 575 -11.82 -21.28 -3.57
N GLY A 576 -13.00 -21.91 -3.68
CA GLY A 576 -13.87 -22.20 -2.54
C GLY A 576 -14.78 -21.05 -2.07
N SER A 577 -14.69 -19.87 -2.70
CA SER A 577 -15.59 -18.74 -2.42
C SER A 577 -17.03 -19.08 -2.80
N LEU A 578 -17.97 -18.57 -2.01
CA LEU A 578 -19.39 -18.66 -2.32
C LEU A 578 -19.81 -17.52 -3.26
N PRO A 579 -20.91 -17.70 -4.03
CA PRO A 579 -21.44 -16.62 -4.85
C PRO A 579 -21.84 -15.44 -3.98
N ILE A 580 -21.50 -14.23 -4.44
CA ILE A 580 -21.95 -12.98 -3.86
C ILE A 580 -23.42 -12.79 -4.22
N VAL A 581 -24.28 -12.57 -3.21
CA VAL A 581 -25.73 -12.46 -3.39
C VAL A 581 -26.30 -11.11 -2.98
N GLU A 582 -25.55 -10.29 -2.23
CA GLU A 582 -26.03 -8.99 -1.76
C GLU A 582 -24.89 -7.97 -1.70
N LEU A 583 -25.20 -6.72 -2.09
CA LEU A 583 -24.35 -5.54 -1.91
C LEU A 583 -25.00 -4.60 -0.90
N ARG A 584 -24.21 -4.18 0.09
CA ARG A 584 -24.55 -3.11 1.04
C ARG A 584 -23.68 -1.90 0.77
N VAL A 585 -24.29 -0.73 0.71
CA VAL A 585 -23.61 0.55 0.49
C VAL A 585 -24.11 1.57 1.50
N GLY A 586 -23.21 2.33 2.10
CA GLY A 586 -23.51 3.51 2.89
C GLY A 586 -22.85 4.75 2.29
N VAL A 587 -23.55 5.88 2.31
CA VAL A 587 -23.08 7.17 1.82
C VAL A 587 -23.18 8.18 2.95
N ASP A 588 -22.06 8.83 3.30
CA ASP A 588 -21.94 9.71 4.48
C ASP A 588 -22.40 9.05 5.79
N GLY A 589 -22.26 7.73 5.90
CA GLY A 589 -22.68 6.95 7.08
C GLY A 589 -24.13 6.48 7.07
N GLU A 590 -24.96 6.96 6.14
CA GLU A 590 -26.34 6.51 5.97
C GLU A 590 -26.41 5.28 5.04
N PRO A 591 -26.99 4.15 5.49
CA PRO A 591 -27.08 2.94 4.68
C PRO A 591 -28.16 3.07 3.59
N LEU A 592 -27.82 2.69 2.36
CA LEU A 592 -28.78 2.48 1.28
C LEU A 592 -29.49 1.13 1.45
N ALA A 593 -30.62 0.97 0.77
CA ALA A 593 -31.34 -0.31 0.74
C ALA A 593 -30.42 -1.42 0.19
N PRO A 594 -30.29 -2.57 0.88
CA PRO A 594 -29.49 -3.69 0.39
C PRO A 594 -29.94 -4.12 -1.00
N ARG A 595 -28.99 -4.39 -1.88
CA ARG A 595 -29.26 -4.77 -3.27
C ARG A 595 -28.91 -6.24 -3.48
N PRO A 596 -29.87 -7.11 -3.83
CA PRO A 596 -29.55 -8.46 -4.25
C PRO A 596 -28.78 -8.42 -5.58
N LEU A 597 -27.81 -9.33 -5.72
CA LEU A 597 -26.91 -9.45 -6.86
C LEU A 597 -27.02 -10.85 -7.46
N ASP A 598 -27.03 -10.89 -8.79
CA ASP A 598 -26.73 -12.12 -9.54
C ASP A 598 -25.21 -12.25 -9.78
N PRO A 599 -24.66 -13.47 -9.84
CA PRO A 599 -23.25 -13.69 -10.17
C PRO A 599 -22.82 -12.99 -11.47
N GLY A 600 -21.73 -12.21 -11.42
CA GLY A 600 -21.24 -11.45 -12.59
C GLY A 600 -22.01 -10.16 -12.91
N GLU A 601 -23.06 -9.82 -12.16
CA GLU A 601 -23.89 -8.64 -12.43
C GLU A 601 -23.12 -7.32 -12.22
N THR A 602 -23.34 -6.36 -13.11
CA THR A 602 -22.94 -4.96 -12.90
C THR A 602 -24.16 -4.17 -12.43
N VAL A 603 -24.06 -3.59 -11.23
CA VAL A 603 -25.12 -2.75 -10.66
C VAL A 603 -24.71 -1.29 -10.66
N VAL A 604 -25.67 -0.42 -10.97
CA VAL A 604 -25.56 1.02 -10.82
C VAL A 604 -26.59 1.47 -9.79
N LEU A 605 -26.13 2.17 -8.76
CA LEU A 605 -26.95 2.79 -7.73
C LEU A 605 -26.88 4.31 -7.88
N GLU A 606 -27.99 4.97 -7.62
CA GLU A 606 -28.03 6.41 -7.44
C GLU A 606 -28.20 6.71 -5.95
N ALA A 607 -27.39 7.62 -5.44
CA ALA A 607 -27.41 8.02 -4.05
C ALA A 607 -27.33 9.54 -3.94
N THR A 608 -27.96 10.08 -2.91
CA THR A 608 -27.86 11.50 -2.57
C THR A 608 -26.94 11.64 -1.36
N PRO A 609 -25.91 12.50 -1.41
CA PRO A 609 -25.16 12.84 -0.22
C PRO A 609 -26.04 13.64 0.76
N GLU A 610 -25.58 13.82 2.00
CA GLU A 610 -26.28 14.73 2.91
C GLU A 610 -26.33 16.16 2.34
N PRO A 611 -27.21 17.04 2.85
CA PRO A 611 -27.30 18.42 2.38
C PRO A 611 -25.98 19.21 2.54
N PHE A 612 -25.68 20.03 1.53
CA PHE A 612 -24.54 20.95 1.46
C PHE A 612 -25.03 22.38 1.69
N ASP A 613 -24.19 23.19 2.33
CA ASP A 613 -24.34 24.63 2.35
C ASP A 613 -24.03 25.24 0.96
N VAL A 614 -24.38 26.51 0.79
CA VAL A 614 -24.23 27.24 -0.48
C VAL A 614 -22.77 27.22 -0.93
N GLY A 615 -22.50 26.58 -2.08
CA GLY A 615 -21.18 26.47 -2.69
C GLY A 615 -20.12 25.70 -1.88
N GLU A 616 -20.56 24.90 -0.91
CA GLU A 616 -19.71 23.99 -0.14
C GLU A 616 -19.06 22.95 -1.07
N ARG A 617 -17.84 22.52 -0.70
CA ARG A 617 -17.15 21.38 -1.30
C ARG A 617 -16.74 20.41 -0.20
N ARG A 618 -17.12 19.15 -0.35
CA ARG A 618 -16.88 18.09 0.62
C ARG A 618 -16.55 16.77 -0.09
N SER A 619 -15.69 15.98 0.54
CA SER A 619 -15.47 14.58 0.15
C SER A 619 -16.57 13.74 0.78
N VAL A 620 -17.42 13.12 -0.05
CA VAL A 620 -18.50 12.24 0.42
C VAL A 620 -17.94 10.84 0.58
N ARG A 621 -18.06 10.28 1.79
CA ARG A 621 -17.51 8.96 2.12
C ARG A 621 -18.50 7.87 1.71
N ILE A 622 -18.03 6.90 0.95
CA ILE A 622 -18.82 5.77 0.45
C ILE A 622 -18.20 4.48 0.99
N VAL A 623 -18.97 3.74 1.78
CA VAL A 623 -18.55 2.46 2.36
C VAL A 623 -19.39 1.36 1.75
N SER A 624 -18.77 0.32 1.21
CA SER A 624 -19.49 -0.77 0.56
C SER A 624 -18.95 -2.15 0.94
N THR A 625 -19.85 -3.12 1.05
CA THR A 625 -19.54 -4.48 1.46
C THR A 625 -20.37 -5.48 0.66
N TYR A 626 -19.76 -6.57 0.21
CA TYR A 626 -20.48 -7.71 -0.35
C TYR A 626 -20.83 -8.72 0.74
N LEU A 627 -21.94 -9.43 0.54
CA LEU A 627 -22.30 -10.64 1.30
C LEU A 627 -22.43 -11.82 0.34
N ASP A 628 -21.87 -12.95 0.76
CA ASP A 628 -22.10 -14.21 0.07
C ASP A 628 -23.39 -14.90 0.50
N ALA A 629 -23.69 -16.03 -0.15
CA ALA A 629 -24.86 -16.85 0.12
C ALA A 629 -24.96 -17.38 1.56
N ASP A 630 -23.86 -17.43 2.31
CA ASP A 630 -23.84 -17.82 3.73
C ASP A 630 -23.95 -16.60 4.67
N GLY A 631 -24.05 -15.39 4.14
CA GLY A 631 -24.13 -14.15 4.89
C GLY A 631 -22.78 -13.65 5.42
N THR A 632 -21.65 -14.16 4.90
CA THR A 632 -20.31 -13.70 5.27
C THR A 632 -19.99 -12.40 4.55
N ALA A 633 -19.58 -11.38 5.32
CA ALA A 633 -19.23 -10.07 4.79
C ALA A 633 -17.80 -10.03 4.22
N SER A 634 -17.63 -9.36 3.09
CA SER A 634 -16.32 -8.95 2.59
C SER A 634 -15.66 -7.94 3.52
N PRO A 635 -14.35 -7.67 3.38
CA PRO A 635 -13.78 -6.41 3.84
C PRO A 635 -14.55 -5.22 3.24
N ALA A 636 -14.72 -4.15 4.02
CA ALA A 636 -15.35 -2.94 3.54
C ALA A 636 -14.44 -2.20 2.55
N SER A 637 -15.03 -1.74 1.45
CA SER A 637 -14.38 -0.84 0.48
C SER A 637 -14.78 0.59 0.81
N GLU A 638 -13.80 1.39 1.21
CA GLU A 638 -13.97 2.80 1.57
C GLU A 638 -13.42 3.69 0.46
N ASN A 639 -14.29 4.55 -0.09
CA ASN A 639 -13.96 5.41 -1.21
C ASN A 639 -14.53 6.81 -0.97
N ASP A 640 -13.86 7.80 -1.55
CA ASP A 640 -14.20 9.20 -1.40
C ASP A 640 -14.58 9.80 -2.75
N CYS A 641 -15.73 10.46 -2.83
CA CYS A 641 -16.16 11.18 -4.02
C CYS A 641 -16.20 12.69 -3.76
N ALA A 642 -15.44 13.47 -4.53
CA ALA A 642 -15.43 14.92 -4.41
C ALA A 642 -16.74 15.52 -4.96
N VAL A 643 -17.55 16.06 -4.06
CA VAL A 643 -18.85 16.68 -4.36
C VAL A 643 -18.76 18.19 -4.11
N HIS A 644 -19.49 18.95 -4.92
CA HIS A 644 -19.56 20.41 -4.80
C HIS A 644 -20.97 20.91 -5.09
N ASP A 645 -21.40 21.94 -4.37
CA ASP A 645 -22.62 22.67 -4.67
C ASP A 645 -22.36 23.80 -5.68
N THR A 646 -23.30 24.01 -6.60
CA THR A 646 -23.16 24.95 -7.73
C THR A 646 -23.69 26.35 -7.42
N ARG A 647 -24.28 26.59 -6.24
CA ARG A 647 -24.83 27.91 -5.90
C ARG A 647 -23.71 28.91 -5.63
N ALA A 648 -23.93 30.13 -6.11
CA ALA A 648 -22.97 31.21 -6.03
C ALA A 648 -23.16 32.05 -4.74
N PRO A 649 -22.11 32.72 -4.24
CA PRO A 649 -22.19 33.59 -3.06
C PRO A 649 -22.85 34.94 -3.38
N GLN A 650 -23.23 35.67 -2.33
CA GLN A 650 -23.83 37.00 -2.45
C GLN A 650 -22.82 38.06 -2.95
N VAL A 651 -23.28 38.99 -3.79
CA VAL A 651 -22.46 40.07 -4.34
C VAL A 651 -22.21 41.18 -3.33
N VAL A 652 -21.04 41.81 -3.39
CA VAL A 652 -20.73 42.99 -2.56
C VAL A 652 -21.52 44.19 -3.08
N PRO A 653 -22.26 44.92 -2.23
CA PRO A 653 -22.92 46.17 -2.62
C PRO A 653 -21.93 47.22 -3.13
N THR A 654 -22.34 48.02 -4.12
CA THR A 654 -21.50 49.07 -4.73
C THR A 654 -22.24 50.40 -4.83
N SER A 655 -21.50 51.49 -4.98
CA SER A 655 -22.02 52.87 -5.02
C SER A 655 -21.40 53.64 -6.20
N PRO A 656 -22.12 54.61 -6.81
CA PRO A 656 -21.56 55.47 -7.87
C PRO A 656 -20.55 56.50 -7.35
N MET A 657 -20.26 56.50 -6.05
CA MET A 657 -19.33 57.41 -5.41
C MET A 657 -17.89 57.11 -5.82
N VAL A 658 -17.15 58.16 -6.20
CA VAL A 658 -15.74 58.05 -6.56
C VAL A 658 -14.90 57.84 -5.30
N LEU A 659 -14.17 56.74 -5.25
CA LEU A 659 -13.16 56.49 -4.23
C LEU A 659 -11.80 57.01 -4.68
N TRP A 660 -11.13 57.74 -3.78
CA TRP A 660 -9.83 58.35 -4.06
C TRP A 660 -8.70 57.38 -3.72
N ALA A 661 -7.84 57.10 -4.70
CA ALA A 661 -6.57 56.42 -4.48
C ALA A 661 -5.56 57.35 -3.81
N GLY A 662 -4.41 56.81 -3.40
CA GLY A 662 -3.30 57.58 -2.86
C GLY A 662 -2.77 58.60 -3.89
N GLN A 663 -2.03 59.59 -3.40
CA GLN A 663 -1.30 60.49 -4.28
C GLN A 663 -0.27 59.70 -5.10
N LYS A 664 -0.01 60.14 -6.34
CA LYS A 664 1.07 59.58 -7.15
C LYS A 664 2.40 59.75 -6.41
N ASP A 665 3.11 58.64 -6.24
CA ASP A 665 4.44 58.59 -5.65
C ASP A 665 5.55 58.97 -6.66
N ALA A 666 6.80 58.99 -6.18
CA ALA A 666 7.97 59.31 -7.00
C ALA A 666 8.19 58.34 -8.18
N THR A 667 7.61 57.13 -8.13
CA THR A 667 7.70 56.13 -9.21
C THR A 667 6.62 56.29 -10.27
N GLY A 668 5.65 57.17 -10.04
CA GLY A 668 4.54 57.39 -10.96
C GLY A 668 3.32 56.51 -10.72
N LEU A 669 3.28 55.77 -9.61
CA LEU A 669 2.17 54.89 -9.23
C LEU A 669 1.36 55.52 -8.09
N ALA A 670 0.08 55.17 -8.01
CA ALA A 670 -0.81 55.51 -6.91
C ALA A 670 -1.23 54.23 -6.20
N GLU A 671 -1.30 54.27 -4.87
CA GLU A 671 -1.77 53.15 -4.06
C GLU A 671 -3.30 53.10 -4.07
N LEU A 672 -3.86 51.95 -4.45
CA LEU A 672 -5.28 51.64 -4.33
C LEU A 672 -5.43 50.64 -3.19
N ALA A 673 -6.06 51.08 -2.09
CA ALA A 673 -6.36 50.22 -0.95
C ALA A 673 -7.86 50.30 -0.64
N LEU A 674 -8.53 49.16 -0.77
CA LEU A 674 -9.98 48.99 -0.62
C LEU A 674 -10.28 47.96 0.46
N ARG A 675 -11.44 48.11 1.10
CA ARG A 675 -11.98 47.14 2.04
C ARG A 675 -13.49 46.98 1.89
N TRP A 676 -14.04 45.82 2.25
CA TRP A 676 -15.49 45.54 2.24
C TRP A 676 -15.84 44.47 3.26
N PRO A 677 -17.09 44.39 3.76
CA PRO A 677 -17.45 43.32 4.69
C PRO A 677 -17.44 41.95 3.98
N PRO A 678 -17.11 40.87 4.70
CA PRO A 678 -17.21 39.53 4.16
C PRO A 678 -18.67 39.21 3.78
N GLN A 679 -18.88 38.68 2.58
CA GLN A 679 -20.18 38.24 2.09
C GLN A 679 -20.46 36.80 2.55
N PRO A 680 -21.72 36.48 2.90
CA PRO A 680 -22.12 35.11 3.18
C PRO A 680 -21.69 34.15 2.06
N HIS A 681 -21.08 33.03 2.45
CA HIS A 681 -20.63 31.95 1.58
C HIS A 681 -19.48 32.30 0.59
N ALA A 682 -18.92 33.52 0.68
CA ALA A 682 -17.75 33.91 -0.12
C ALA A 682 -16.44 33.51 0.61
N ASP A 683 -15.69 32.60 -0.01
CA ASP A 683 -14.39 32.12 0.47
C ASP A 683 -13.22 32.96 -0.05
N ARG A 684 -13.40 33.61 -1.21
CA ARG A 684 -12.39 34.44 -1.87
C ARG A 684 -13.03 35.44 -2.83
N TYR A 685 -12.28 36.45 -3.24
CA TYR A 685 -12.72 37.49 -4.17
C TYR A 685 -11.71 37.73 -5.27
N ARG A 686 -12.19 37.85 -6.51
CA ARG A 686 -11.40 38.29 -7.68
C ARG A 686 -11.68 39.75 -7.99
N ILE A 687 -10.62 40.53 -8.14
CA ILE A 687 -10.72 41.98 -8.35
C ILE A 687 -10.31 42.31 -9.78
N TYR A 688 -11.16 43.08 -10.45
CA TYR A 688 -11.00 43.51 -11.84
C TYR A 688 -11.03 45.03 -11.96
N LEU A 689 -10.25 45.59 -12.88
CA LEU A 689 -10.17 47.04 -13.16
C LEU A 689 -10.55 47.34 -14.61
N GLY A 690 -11.43 48.31 -14.82
CA GLY A 690 -11.83 48.76 -16.16
C GLY A 690 -11.64 50.27 -16.34
N ASP A 691 -11.17 50.68 -17.52
CA ASP A 691 -11.04 52.10 -17.87
C ASP A 691 -12.39 52.69 -18.30
N ALA A 692 -12.74 53.87 -17.78
CA ALA A 692 -14.05 54.48 -18.03
C ALA A 692 -14.36 54.69 -19.52
N ARG A 693 -13.38 55.03 -20.37
CA ARG A 693 -13.64 55.24 -21.81
C ARG A 693 -13.90 53.91 -22.51
N ARG A 694 -13.14 52.88 -22.15
CA ARG A 694 -13.33 51.53 -22.68
C ARG A 694 -14.70 50.99 -22.29
N LEU A 695 -15.07 51.08 -21.01
CA LEU A 695 -16.36 50.61 -20.52
C LEU A 695 -17.53 51.41 -21.12
N ALA A 696 -17.40 52.73 -21.26
CA ALA A 696 -18.40 53.55 -21.95
C ALA A 696 -18.58 53.16 -23.42
N GLY A 697 -17.49 52.81 -24.12
CA GLY A 697 -17.52 52.33 -25.50
C GLY A 697 -18.29 51.01 -25.64
N GLU A 698 -18.04 50.04 -24.76
CA GLU A 698 -18.79 48.77 -24.70
C GLU A 698 -20.28 48.98 -24.42
N LEU A 699 -20.60 49.98 -23.58
CA LEU A 699 -21.97 50.33 -23.21
C LEU A 699 -22.67 51.26 -24.23
N GLY A 700 -21.95 51.75 -25.25
CA GLY A 700 -22.48 52.75 -26.20
C GLY A 700 -22.84 54.09 -25.56
N LEU A 701 -22.25 54.43 -24.41
CA LEU A 701 -22.54 55.64 -23.64
C LEU A 701 -21.67 56.81 -24.06
N SER A 702 -22.27 58.01 -24.16
CA SER A 702 -21.54 59.27 -24.31
C SER A 702 -21.29 59.90 -22.94
N LEU A 703 -20.03 60.09 -22.56
CA LEU A 703 -19.69 60.64 -21.26
C LEU A 703 -19.93 62.17 -21.21
N PRO A 704 -20.52 62.71 -20.13
CA PRO A 704 -20.71 64.15 -19.96
C PRO A 704 -19.40 64.93 -20.05
N LEU A 705 -19.39 66.04 -20.78
CA LEU A 705 -18.28 66.99 -20.85
C LEU A 705 -18.26 67.88 -19.61
N THR A 706 -17.94 67.30 -18.45
CA THR A 706 -17.85 67.96 -17.15
C THR A 706 -16.51 67.66 -16.48
N PRO A 707 -15.87 68.60 -15.79
CA PRO A 707 -14.68 68.31 -15.00
C PRO A 707 -14.97 67.52 -13.71
N VAL A 708 -16.24 67.40 -13.30
CA VAL A 708 -16.65 66.65 -12.09
C VAL A 708 -16.60 65.15 -12.37
N ARG A 709 -15.58 64.44 -11.86
CA ARG A 709 -15.37 63.03 -12.19
C ARG A 709 -16.49 62.13 -11.67
N ALA A 710 -17.08 62.44 -10.53
CA ALA A 710 -18.24 61.69 -10.04
C ALA A 710 -19.43 61.73 -11.02
N THR A 711 -19.63 62.85 -11.72
CA THR A 711 -20.71 62.98 -12.73
C THR A 711 -20.41 62.18 -14.00
N GLN A 712 -19.14 62.08 -14.40
CA GLN A 712 -18.73 61.22 -15.52
C GLN A 712 -18.88 59.73 -15.20
N ALA A 713 -18.64 59.33 -13.94
CA ALA A 713 -18.69 57.93 -13.51
C ALA A 713 -20.13 57.38 -13.42
N HIS A 714 -21.07 58.23 -13.04
CA HIS A 714 -22.46 57.85 -12.74
C HIS A 714 -23.18 57.02 -13.84
N PRO A 715 -23.16 57.40 -15.14
CA PRO A 715 -23.86 56.61 -16.16
C PRO A 715 -23.25 55.22 -16.39
N ILE A 716 -21.93 55.06 -16.23
CA ILE A 716 -21.27 53.75 -16.34
C ILE A 716 -21.63 52.86 -15.16
N HIS A 717 -21.68 53.41 -13.94
CA HIS A 717 -22.08 52.66 -12.75
C HIS A 717 -23.51 52.10 -12.89
N LEU A 718 -24.47 52.93 -13.33
CA LEU A 718 -25.87 52.51 -13.50
C LEU A 718 -26.07 51.43 -14.56
N ALA A 719 -25.25 51.43 -15.62
CA ALA A 719 -25.31 50.43 -16.69
C ALA A 719 -24.33 49.26 -16.49
N GLY A 720 -23.74 49.13 -15.29
CA GLY A 720 -22.70 48.14 -15.02
C GLY A 720 -23.14 46.69 -15.23
N ASP A 721 -24.42 46.39 -15.03
CA ASP A 721 -25.02 45.07 -15.21
C ASP A 721 -25.00 44.57 -16.67
N GLN A 722 -24.94 45.49 -17.63
CA GLN A 722 -24.83 45.17 -19.06
C GLN A 722 -23.41 44.69 -19.46
N LEU A 723 -22.40 44.92 -18.63
CA LEU A 723 -21.02 44.46 -18.85
C LEU A 723 -20.86 43.00 -18.42
N THR A 724 -21.27 42.09 -19.31
CA THR A 724 -21.33 40.64 -19.04
C THR A 724 -20.00 39.91 -19.22
N THR A 725 -19.05 40.48 -19.96
CA THR A 725 -17.78 39.82 -20.32
C THR A 725 -16.59 40.37 -19.52
N LYS A 726 -15.70 39.46 -19.11
CA LYS A 726 -14.46 39.81 -18.37
C LYS A 726 -13.40 40.49 -19.24
N SER A 727 -13.49 40.37 -20.56
CA SER A 727 -12.46 40.84 -21.52
C SER A 727 -12.27 42.36 -21.52
N ALA A 728 -13.29 43.12 -21.12
CA ALA A 728 -13.24 44.57 -20.98
C ALA A 728 -12.43 45.04 -19.76
N PHE A 729 -12.09 44.12 -18.85
CA PHE A 729 -11.41 44.40 -17.59
C PHE A 729 -10.03 43.74 -17.51
N THR A 730 -9.15 44.35 -16.72
CA THR A 730 -7.85 43.80 -16.34
C THR A 730 -7.98 43.12 -14.98
N PHE A 731 -7.51 41.88 -14.85
CA PHE A 731 -7.46 41.18 -13.56
C PHE A 731 -6.35 41.78 -12.68
N LEU A 732 -6.70 42.27 -11.49
CA LEU A 732 -5.76 42.87 -10.54
C LEU A 732 -5.21 41.86 -9.53
N GLY A 733 -5.97 40.82 -9.21
CA GLY A 733 -5.58 39.82 -8.22
C GLY A 733 -6.75 39.17 -7.51
N GLU A 734 -6.43 38.27 -6.58
CA GLU A 734 -7.38 37.54 -5.74
C GLU A 734 -7.02 37.78 -4.26
N THR A 735 -8.04 37.90 -3.40
CA THR A 735 -7.87 38.00 -1.93
C THR A 735 -8.78 37.00 -1.23
N GLY A 736 -8.38 36.55 -0.04
CA GLY A 736 -9.17 35.62 0.76
C GLY A 736 -10.46 36.24 1.30
N GLY A 737 -11.42 35.40 1.67
CA GLY A 737 -12.72 35.81 2.16
C GLY A 737 -12.78 36.12 3.66
N ALA A 738 -11.75 35.70 4.40
CA ALA A 738 -11.65 35.92 5.83
C ALA A 738 -11.41 37.40 6.16
N PRO A 739 -12.18 37.99 7.10
CA PRO A 739 -11.95 39.36 7.53
C PRO A 739 -10.65 39.48 8.33
N SER A 740 -9.99 40.63 8.20
CA SER A 740 -8.89 41.07 9.05
C SER A 740 -9.40 41.42 10.47
N GLY A 741 -8.49 41.79 11.38
CA GLY A 741 -8.82 42.13 12.77
C GLY A 741 -9.79 43.30 12.97
N ASP A 742 -10.06 44.09 11.91
CA ASP A 742 -11.04 45.17 11.88
C ASP A 742 -12.42 44.74 11.34
N GLY A 743 -12.61 43.45 11.00
CA GLY A 743 -13.88 42.90 10.52
C GLY A 743 -14.11 43.01 9.01
N PHE A 744 -13.14 43.52 8.24
CA PHE A 744 -13.26 43.71 6.79
C PHE A 744 -12.28 42.82 6.00
N VAL A 745 -12.64 42.52 4.76
CA VAL A 745 -11.72 41.98 3.76
C VAL A 745 -10.94 43.13 3.14
N HIS A 746 -9.62 43.00 3.02
CA HIS A 746 -8.75 44.04 2.48
C HIS A 746 -8.13 43.63 1.14
N PHE A 747 -7.99 44.61 0.25
CA PHE A 747 -7.26 44.48 -0.99
C PHE A 747 -6.46 45.75 -1.27
N ALA A 748 -5.15 45.62 -1.45
CA ALA A 748 -4.26 46.72 -1.80
C ALA A 748 -3.43 46.37 -3.04
N THR A 749 -3.28 47.33 -3.94
CA THR A 749 -2.45 47.22 -5.14
C THR A 749 -1.95 48.58 -5.60
N ARG A 750 -1.06 48.61 -6.60
CA ARG A 750 -0.58 49.85 -7.22
C ARG A 750 -1.18 50.02 -8.61
N ILE A 751 -1.73 51.20 -8.88
CA ILE A 751 -2.29 51.59 -10.18
C ILE A 751 -1.47 52.73 -10.80
N PRO A 752 -1.44 52.90 -12.13
CA PRO A 752 -0.71 54.00 -12.75
C PRO A 752 -1.25 55.37 -12.30
N GLY A 753 -0.39 56.19 -11.67
CA GLY A 753 -0.76 57.51 -11.12
C GLY A 753 -0.94 58.61 -12.17
N GLY A 754 -0.58 58.34 -13.43
CA GLY A 754 -0.81 59.24 -14.57
C GLY A 754 -2.24 59.19 -15.13
N LEU A 755 -3.08 58.28 -14.63
CA LEU A 755 -4.48 58.14 -15.02
C LEU A 755 -5.28 59.31 -14.43
N ARG A 756 -5.39 60.40 -15.19
CA ARG A 756 -6.33 61.50 -14.88
C ARG A 756 -7.80 61.10 -15.11
N SER A 757 -8.06 59.97 -15.78
CA SER A 757 -9.39 59.40 -16.04
C SER A 757 -9.90 58.50 -14.91
N ILE A 758 -11.22 58.41 -14.77
CA ILE A 758 -11.88 57.48 -13.84
C ILE A 758 -11.62 56.04 -14.27
N GLN A 759 -11.40 55.16 -13.30
CA GLN A 759 -11.39 53.71 -13.49
C GLN A 759 -12.53 53.10 -12.68
N PHE A 760 -12.86 51.84 -12.94
CA PHE A 760 -13.88 51.09 -12.22
C PHE A 760 -13.33 49.78 -11.68
N VAL A 761 -13.58 49.52 -10.41
CA VAL A 761 -13.28 48.25 -9.77
C VAL A 761 -14.53 47.39 -9.72
N ARG A 762 -14.40 46.12 -10.11
CA ARG A 762 -15.41 45.07 -9.91
C ARG A 762 -14.84 43.99 -9.01
N VAL A 763 -15.55 43.68 -7.93
CA VAL A 763 -15.20 42.62 -6.99
C VAL A 763 -16.16 41.45 -7.19
N VAL A 764 -15.62 40.27 -7.50
CA VAL A 764 -16.39 39.06 -7.80
C VAL A 764 -16.15 38.03 -6.70
N PRO A 765 -17.14 37.75 -5.83
CA PRO A 765 -17.03 36.71 -4.81
C PRO A 765 -17.12 35.30 -5.39
N LEU A 766 -16.42 34.36 -4.76
CA LEU A 766 -16.41 32.94 -5.09
C LEU A 766 -16.56 32.09 -3.84
N THR A 767 -17.28 30.97 -3.95
CA THR A 767 -17.34 29.96 -2.88
C THR A 767 -16.08 29.09 -2.86
N ALA A 768 -15.91 28.30 -1.81
CA ALA A 768 -14.84 27.30 -1.69
C ALA A 768 -14.91 26.26 -2.83
N GLY A 769 -16.12 25.90 -3.29
CA GLY A 769 -16.35 25.04 -4.46
C GLY A 769 -16.00 25.69 -5.81
N GLY A 770 -15.71 26.99 -5.82
CA GLY A 770 -15.31 27.73 -7.02
C GLY A 770 -16.46 28.30 -7.84
N ALA A 771 -17.69 28.27 -7.35
CA ALA A 771 -18.82 28.94 -7.97
C ALA A 771 -18.64 30.46 -7.84
N GLU A 772 -18.61 31.17 -8.98
CA GLU A 772 -18.53 32.63 -9.03
C GLU A 772 -19.93 33.25 -8.95
N ALA A 773 -20.07 34.36 -8.22
CA ALA A 773 -21.22 35.22 -8.43
C ALA A 773 -21.26 35.69 -9.89
N ALA A 774 -22.46 35.78 -10.46
CA ALA A 774 -22.61 36.15 -11.86
C ALA A 774 -21.91 37.48 -12.13
N PHE A 775 -20.94 37.48 -13.03
CA PHE A 775 -20.12 38.65 -13.33
C PHE A 775 -20.90 39.96 -13.58
N PRO A 776 -22.03 39.97 -14.32
CA PRO A 776 -22.84 41.18 -14.48
C PRO A 776 -23.57 41.63 -13.21
N SER A 777 -23.88 40.72 -12.28
CA SER A 777 -24.52 41.08 -11.00
C SER A 777 -23.56 41.72 -10.00
N CYS A 778 -22.25 41.63 -10.25
CA CYS A 778 -21.23 42.30 -9.44
C CYS A 778 -21.14 43.78 -9.86
N GLY A 779 -21.48 44.69 -8.95
CA GLY A 779 -21.49 46.13 -9.23
C GLY A 779 -20.11 46.72 -9.55
N LEU A 780 -20.10 47.99 -9.94
CA LEU A 780 -18.89 48.74 -10.30
C LEU A 780 -18.65 49.89 -9.33
N VAL A 781 -17.42 50.02 -8.83
CA VAL A 781 -17.03 51.13 -7.95
C VAL A 781 -16.09 52.05 -8.70
N PRO A 782 -16.45 53.32 -8.94
CA PRO A 782 -15.55 54.24 -9.58
C PRO A 782 -14.41 54.62 -8.64
N ILE A 783 -13.20 54.63 -9.18
CA ILE A 783 -11.99 55.06 -8.49
C ILE A 783 -11.25 56.11 -9.31
N ALA A 784 -10.55 57.02 -8.64
CA ALA A 784 -9.74 58.03 -9.31
C ALA A 784 -8.52 58.43 -8.47
N VAL A 785 -7.45 58.87 -9.14
CA VAL A 785 -6.26 59.44 -8.47
C VAL A 785 -6.51 60.94 -8.23
N PRO A 786 -6.25 61.47 -7.01
CA PRO A 786 -6.38 62.90 -6.71
C PRO A 786 -5.62 63.82 -7.69
N VAL A 787 -6.17 65.00 -7.97
CA VAL A 787 -5.50 65.99 -8.85
C VAL A 787 -4.34 66.65 -8.11
N GLN A 788 -3.15 66.70 -8.73
CA GLN A 788 -1.93 67.31 -8.18
C GLN A 788 -1.64 68.72 -8.72
N ASP A 789 -2.53 69.29 -9.54
CA ASP A 789 -2.33 70.61 -10.13
C ASP A 789 -2.38 71.70 -9.02
N ARG A 790 -1.30 72.46 -8.86
CA ARG A 790 -1.21 73.60 -7.93
C ARG A 790 -1.72 74.89 -8.59
N PRO A 791 -2.48 75.75 -7.89
CA PRO A 791 -2.72 77.10 -8.37
C PRO A 791 -1.43 77.92 -8.52
N PRO A 792 -1.40 78.93 -9.40
CA PRO A 792 -0.33 79.93 -9.38
C PRO A 792 -0.25 80.65 -8.02
N PRO A 793 0.94 81.15 -7.63
CA PRO A 793 1.08 81.95 -6.41
C PRO A 793 0.21 83.21 -6.51
N PRO A 794 -0.53 83.59 -5.45
CA PRO A 794 -1.38 84.77 -5.49
C PRO A 794 -0.57 86.05 -5.29
N LEU A 795 -1.14 87.19 -5.66
CA LEU A 795 -0.60 88.52 -5.36
C LEU A 795 -1.17 89.00 -4.03
N LEU A 796 -0.31 89.47 -3.14
CA LEU A 796 -0.71 90.02 -1.85
C LEU A 796 -0.19 91.46 -1.76
N ASP A 797 -1.12 92.40 -1.64
CA ASP A 797 -0.80 93.82 -1.43
C ASP A 797 -1.11 94.20 0.03
N ALA A 798 -0.16 94.87 0.68
CA ALA A 798 -0.30 95.40 2.02
C ALA A 798 -0.35 96.93 1.98
N ARG A 799 -1.42 97.51 2.52
CA ARG A 799 -1.55 98.96 2.69
C ARG A 799 -1.81 99.29 4.15
N THR A 800 -0.82 99.90 4.81
CA THR A 800 -0.96 100.36 6.18
C THR A 800 -1.44 101.81 6.21
N ASP A 801 -2.51 102.07 6.96
CA ASP A 801 -3.02 103.39 7.30
C ASP A 801 -2.83 103.62 8.82
N PRO A 802 -2.31 104.78 9.24
CA PRO A 802 -2.05 105.06 10.67
C PRO A 802 -3.29 104.99 11.57
N ASN A 803 -4.48 105.31 11.04
CA ASN A 803 -5.72 105.39 11.80
C ASN A 803 -6.59 104.14 11.63
N LEU A 804 -6.55 103.51 10.45
CA LEU A 804 -7.41 102.37 10.11
C LEU A 804 -6.71 101.00 10.23
N GLY A 805 -5.38 100.96 10.31
CA GLY A 805 -4.60 99.75 10.45
C GLY A 805 -4.11 99.22 9.11
N LEU A 806 -3.91 97.92 8.99
CA LEU A 806 -3.42 97.29 7.77
C LEU A 806 -4.58 96.67 7.00
N THR A 807 -4.71 97.06 5.73
CA THR A 807 -5.55 96.36 4.76
C THR A 807 -4.67 95.49 3.87
N LEU A 808 -4.89 94.18 3.92
CA LEU A 808 -4.29 93.19 3.04
C LEU A 808 -5.29 92.83 1.93
N THR A 809 -4.88 93.01 0.68
CA THR A 809 -5.68 92.64 -0.49
C THR A 809 -4.99 91.49 -1.20
N LEU A 810 -5.64 90.34 -1.18
CA LEU A 810 -5.22 89.13 -1.87
C LEU A 810 -5.90 89.07 -3.23
N ARG A 811 -5.14 88.77 -4.29
CA ARG A 811 -5.63 88.55 -5.66
C ARG A 811 -5.01 87.31 -6.28
N ALA A 812 -5.84 86.31 -6.56
CA ALA A 812 -5.44 85.10 -7.26
C ALA A 812 -5.80 85.21 -8.75
N HIS A 813 -4.78 85.16 -9.59
CA HIS A 813 -4.89 85.21 -11.05
C HIS A 813 -4.59 83.85 -11.67
N GLY A 814 -5.14 83.59 -12.86
CA GLY A 814 -4.79 82.40 -13.65
C GLY A 814 -5.27 81.08 -13.05
N LEU A 815 -6.27 81.11 -12.16
CA LEU A 815 -6.93 79.89 -11.68
C LEU A 815 -7.63 79.19 -12.86
N ARG A 816 -7.38 77.89 -13.01
CA ARG A 816 -7.89 77.10 -14.14
C ARG A 816 -9.41 76.89 -14.05
N PRO A 817 -10.21 77.34 -15.03
CA PRO A 817 -11.67 77.22 -15.00
C PRO A 817 -12.17 75.78 -14.86
N GLU A 818 -11.46 74.81 -15.42
CA GLU A 818 -11.81 73.39 -15.35
C GLU A 818 -11.66 72.81 -13.93
N LEU A 819 -10.69 73.27 -13.13
CA LEU A 819 -10.53 72.82 -11.74
C LEU A 819 -11.50 73.54 -10.81
N LEU A 820 -11.85 74.79 -11.10
CA LEU A 820 -12.91 75.52 -10.42
C LEU A 820 -14.29 74.90 -10.71
N GLY A 821 -14.53 74.51 -11.97
CA GLY A 821 -15.76 73.84 -12.39
C GLY A 821 -15.91 72.42 -11.84
N ALA A 822 -14.83 71.82 -11.33
CA ALA A 822 -14.87 70.50 -10.69
C ALA A 822 -15.59 70.51 -9.33
N ALA A 823 -15.77 71.69 -8.71
CA ALA A 823 -16.52 71.86 -7.47
C ALA A 823 -17.49 73.06 -7.60
N PRO A 824 -18.59 72.89 -8.37
CA PRO A 824 -19.49 73.99 -8.70
C PRO A 824 -20.17 74.56 -7.45
N GLY A 825 -20.07 75.87 -7.26
CA GLY A 825 -20.64 76.59 -6.11
C GLY A 825 -19.69 76.75 -4.91
N SER A 826 -18.49 76.18 -4.97
CA SER A 826 -17.45 76.34 -3.94
C SER A 826 -16.40 77.36 -4.38
N ALA A 827 -15.99 78.23 -3.45
CA ALA A 827 -14.96 79.22 -3.69
C ALA A 827 -13.55 78.66 -3.40
N PRO A 828 -12.50 79.13 -4.10
CA PRO A 828 -11.12 78.85 -3.74
C PRO A 828 -10.80 79.29 -2.31
N GLU A 829 -9.94 78.53 -1.65
CA GLU A 829 -9.50 78.82 -0.28
C GLU A 829 -8.19 79.60 -0.30
N TYR A 830 -7.96 80.40 0.74
CA TYR A 830 -6.68 81.05 0.98
C TYR A 830 -6.20 80.87 2.41
N HIS A 831 -4.87 80.81 2.56
CA HIS A 831 -4.15 80.99 3.81
C HIS A 831 -3.45 82.33 3.81
N LEU A 832 -3.48 83.03 4.94
CA LEU A 832 -2.67 84.20 5.20
C LEU A 832 -1.70 83.88 6.34
N ARG A 833 -0.41 84.10 6.09
CA ARG A 833 0.69 83.82 7.01
C ARG A 833 1.37 85.11 7.43
N ARG A 834 1.84 85.18 8.69
CA ARG A 834 2.46 86.38 9.27
C ARG A 834 3.80 86.05 9.93
N THR A 835 4.85 86.82 9.64
CA THR A 835 6.17 86.63 10.22
C THR A 835 6.99 87.92 10.29
N SER A 836 8.20 87.87 10.86
CA SER A 836 9.24 88.91 10.78
C SER A 836 10.07 88.77 9.50
N ARG A 837 10.82 89.82 9.13
CA ARG A 837 11.64 89.83 7.91
C ARG A 837 12.64 88.66 7.90
N GLY A 838 12.78 87.99 6.76
CA GLY A 838 13.80 86.95 6.51
C GLY A 838 13.37 85.48 6.69
N VAL A 839 12.12 85.18 7.02
CA VAL A 839 11.59 83.80 7.11
C VAL A 839 10.91 83.40 5.78
N ASP A 840 11.20 82.18 5.30
CA ASP A 840 10.58 81.60 4.10
C ASP A 840 9.06 81.41 4.29
N GLY A 841 8.29 81.72 3.24
CA GLY A 841 6.84 81.72 3.28
C GLY A 841 6.20 80.38 3.66
N HIS A 842 6.83 79.25 3.35
CA HIS A 842 6.29 77.92 3.65
C HIS A 842 6.29 77.59 5.15
N TYR A 843 7.23 78.16 5.89
CA TYR A 843 7.39 77.91 7.32
C TYR A 843 6.77 79.01 8.19
N ALA A 844 6.23 80.08 7.58
CA ALA A 844 5.54 81.13 8.30
C ALA A 844 4.22 80.60 8.91
N PRO A 845 3.92 80.83 10.19
CA PRO A 845 2.68 80.37 10.81
C PRO A 845 1.43 80.93 10.12
N ILE A 846 0.38 80.10 10.00
CA ILE A 846 -0.93 80.53 9.49
C ILE A 846 -1.56 81.47 10.52
N HIS A 847 -1.86 82.67 10.07
CA HIS A 847 -2.59 83.67 10.85
C HIS A 847 -4.10 83.51 10.67
N LEU A 848 -4.55 83.26 9.43
CA LEU A 848 -5.97 83.14 9.08
C LEU A 848 -6.14 82.25 7.85
N THR A 849 -7.27 81.55 7.79
CA THR A 849 -7.77 80.84 6.61
C THR A 849 -9.12 81.43 6.20
N GLY A 850 -9.40 81.52 4.90
CA GLY A 850 -10.68 82.02 4.39
C GLY A 850 -10.96 81.59 2.96
N TYR A 851 -12.05 82.11 2.40
CA TYR A 851 -12.45 81.87 1.02
C TYR A 851 -12.30 83.14 0.18
N LEU A 852 -11.83 82.98 -1.06
CA LEU A 852 -11.77 84.06 -2.03
C LEU A 852 -13.18 84.38 -2.56
N SER A 853 -13.43 85.65 -2.84
CA SER A 853 -14.63 86.14 -3.52
C SER A 853 -14.31 86.46 -4.98
N GLY A 854 -15.19 86.07 -5.90
CA GLY A 854 -14.96 86.26 -7.33
C GLY A 854 -15.60 85.17 -8.19
N PRO A 855 -15.14 85.01 -9.46
CA PRO A 855 -14.20 85.91 -10.12
C PRO A 855 -14.86 87.26 -10.45
N ASP A 856 -14.06 88.32 -10.53
CA ASP A 856 -14.50 89.56 -11.18
C ASP A 856 -14.55 89.42 -12.71
N ALA A 857 -14.87 90.51 -13.43
CA ALA A 857 -14.99 90.52 -14.89
C ALA A 857 -13.68 90.15 -15.62
N ASP A 858 -12.53 90.29 -14.95
CA ASP A 858 -11.19 89.97 -15.47
C ASP A 858 -10.72 88.56 -15.04
N GLY A 859 -11.57 87.78 -14.38
CA GLY A 859 -11.26 86.41 -13.96
C GLY A 859 -10.47 86.33 -12.65
N VAL A 860 -10.39 87.42 -11.87
CA VAL A 860 -9.58 87.50 -10.65
C VAL A 860 -10.43 87.16 -9.43
N TRP A 861 -9.88 86.30 -8.57
CA TRP A 861 -10.46 85.99 -7.27
C TRP A 861 -9.74 86.79 -6.19
N SER A 862 -10.48 87.42 -5.28
CA SER A 862 -9.89 88.32 -4.30
C SER A 862 -10.46 88.16 -2.89
N ALA A 863 -9.65 88.54 -1.91
CA ALA A 863 -10.10 88.70 -0.53
C ALA A 863 -9.45 89.94 0.06
N THR A 864 -10.18 90.66 0.91
CA THR A 864 -9.65 91.79 1.67
C THR A 864 -9.74 91.46 3.15
N VAL A 865 -8.58 91.51 3.82
CA VAL A 865 -8.46 91.27 5.25
C VAL A 865 -7.98 92.56 5.91
N ASN A 866 -8.73 93.03 6.90
CA ASN A 866 -8.35 94.22 7.68
C ASN A 866 -7.80 93.79 9.04
N VAL A 867 -6.61 94.27 9.39
CA VAL A 867 -5.95 94.09 10.66
C VAL A 867 -5.94 95.44 11.39
N PRO A 868 -6.62 95.57 12.54
CA PRO A 868 -6.76 96.86 13.21
C PRO A 868 -5.42 97.39 13.76
N PRO A 869 -5.25 98.71 13.94
CA PRO A 869 -3.98 99.30 14.39
C PRO A 869 -3.47 98.75 15.73
N VAL A 870 -4.39 98.38 16.64
CA VAL A 870 -4.06 97.84 17.96
C VAL A 870 -3.28 96.51 17.88
N GLU A 871 -3.42 95.77 16.78
CA GLU A 871 -2.69 94.52 16.54
C GLU A 871 -1.34 94.74 15.84
N LEU A 872 -1.02 95.99 15.49
CA LEU A 872 0.20 96.37 14.80
C LEU A 872 1.07 97.21 15.73
N ALA A 873 2.27 96.71 16.01
CA ALA A 873 3.26 97.45 16.76
C ALA A 873 3.79 98.66 15.96
N PRO A 874 3.78 99.89 16.51
CA PRO A 874 4.34 101.05 15.83
C PRO A 874 5.82 100.86 15.47
N PHE A 875 6.19 101.30 14.28
CA PHE A 875 7.55 101.25 13.72
C PHE A 875 8.16 99.84 13.56
N VAL A 876 7.37 98.76 13.66
CA VAL A 876 7.85 97.38 13.46
C VAL A 876 7.42 96.86 12.08
N HIS A 877 8.39 96.43 11.27
CA HIS A 877 8.12 95.75 10.00
C HIS A 877 7.57 94.34 10.22
N ARG A 878 6.46 94.03 9.54
CA ARG A 878 5.91 92.66 9.45
C ARG A 878 5.84 92.23 7.99
N VAL A 879 6.05 90.94 7.76
CA VAL A 879 5.97 90.31 6.45
C VAL A 879 4.79 89.35 6.41
N TRP A 880 4.06 89.40 5.31
CA TRP A 880 2.85 88.62 5.07
C TRP A 880 2.99 87.82 3.78
N TYR A 881 2.44 86.61 3.80
CA TYR A 881 2.36 85.73 2.64
C TYR A 881 0.95 85.17 2.51
N ALA A 882 0.54 84.89 1.29
CA ALA A 882 -0.71 84.20 1.03
C ALA A 882 -0.52 82.99 0.13
N GLU A 883 -1.27 81.93 0.39
CA GLU A 883 -1.35 80.74 -0.46
C GLU A 883 -2.81 80.55 -0.84
N VAL A 884 -3.06 79.96 -2.01
CA VAL A 884 -4.42 79.65 -2.48
C VAL A 884 -4.53 78.20 -2.90
N ARG A 885 -5.74 77.65 -2.80
CA ARG A 885 -6.04 76.27 -3.18
C ARG A 885 -7.36 76.20 -3.94
N TYR A 886 -7.44 75.32 -4.94
CA TYR A 886 -8.70 75.03 -5.63
C TYR A 886 -9.72 74.41 -4.66
N PRO A 887 -11.02 74.65 -4.86
CA PRO A 887 -12.05 73.97 -4.05
C PRO A 887 -11.94 72.45 -4.18
N ALA A 888 -12.27 71.73 -3.11
CA ALA A 888 -12.19 70.27 -3.07
C ALA A 888 -13.19 69.62 -4.05
N GLU A 889 -12.75 68.64 -4.83
CA GLU A 889 -13.61 67.94 -5.79
C GLU A 889 -14.56 66.98 -5.05
N PRO A 890 -15.88 67.05 -5.29
CA PRO A 890 -16.85 66.20 -4.60
C PRO A 890 -16.73 64.74 -5.06
N ALA A 891 -16.84 63.81 -4.11
CA ALA A 891 -16.85 62.37 -4.39
C ALA A 891 -18.18 61.86 -4.99
N LEU A 892 -19.23 62.67 -4.95
CA LEU A 892 -20.57 62.36 -5.46
C LEU A 892 -21.01 63.37 -6.53
N PRO A 893 -21.84 62.95 -7.51
CA PRO A 893 -22.50 63.90 -8.40
C PRO A 893 -23.41 64.86 -7.61
N PRO A 894 -23.52 66.13 -8.01
CA PRO A 894 -24.44 67.07 -7.38
C PRO A 894 -25.88 66.53 -7.33
N GLY A 895 -26.51 66.58 -6.15
CA GLY A 895 -27.90 66.16 -5.95
C GLY A 895 -28.13 64.65 -5.77
N VAL A 896 -27.08 63.83 -5.80
CA VAL A 896 -27.18 62.39 -5.56
C VAL A 896 -26.93 62.09 -4.08
N VAL A 897 -27.87 61.38 -3.44
CA VAL A 897 -27.71 60.91 -2.06
C VAL A 897 -26.76 59.71 -2.05
N ALA A 898 -25.84 59.67 -1.10
CA ALA A 898 -25.01 58.49 -0.84
C ALA A 898 -25.92 57.32 -0.43
N LEU A 899 -26.13 56.35 -1.33
CA LEU A 899 -26.68 55.04 -0.98
C LEU A 899 -25.52 54.09 -0.60
N PRO A 900 -25.75 53.12 0.31
CA PRO A 900 -25.08 53.05 1.59
C PRO A 900 -23.55 53.07 1.59
N ALA A 901 -23.08 53.82 2.58
CA ALA A 901 -21.83 53.70 3.30
C ALA A 901 -21.84 52.54 4.33
N ASP A 902 -22.89 51.71 4.36
CA ASP A 902 -22.98 50.56 5.26
C ASP A 902 -22.93 49.26 4.44
N GLY A 903 -21.78 48.60 4.49
CA GLY A 903 -21.57 47.24 4.01
C GLY A 903 -21.12 47.07 2.55
N GLY A 904 -20.73 48.16 1.87
CA GLY A 904 -20.19 48.16 0.52
C GLY A 904 -18.65 48.18 0.46
N ILE A 905 -18.10 48.52 -0.71
CA ILE A 905 -16.66 48.72 -0.91
C ILE A 905 -16.25 50.13 -0.50
N GLU A 906 -15.22 50.23 0.34
CA GLU A 906 -14.73 51.47 0.95
C GLU A 906 -13.21 51.64 0.76
N PRO A 907 -12.68 52.86 0.82
CA PRO A 907 -11.24 53.11 0.91
C PRO A 907 -10.70 52.69 2.28
N ALA A 908 -9.52 52.06 2.33
CA ALA A 908 -8.98 51.52 3.58
C ALA A 908 -8.46 52.58 4.59
N TRP A 909 -8.10 53.77 4.11
CA TRP A 909 -7.48 54.88 4.86
C TRP A 909 -8.33 56.17 4.81
N SER A 910 -9.38 56.14 3.97
CA SER A 910 -10.43 57.13 3.72
C SER A 910 -11.64 57.12 4.66
N THR A 911 -12.38 58.21 4.83
CA THR A 911 -13.83 58.12 5.09
C THR A 911 -14.59 58.21 3.77
N VAL A 912 -15.58 57.33 3.61
CA VAL A 912 -16.53 57.31 2.50
C VAL A 912 -17.17 58.70 2.33
N GLY A 913 -17.17 59.21 1.10
CA GLY A 913 -17.76 60.52 0.78
C GLY A 913 -16.82 61.72 0.93
N SER A 914 -15.57 61.50 1.36
CA SER A 914 -14.57 62.57 1.43
C SER A 914 -14.31 63.20 0.06
N SER A 915 -14.40 64.53 -0.01
CA SER A 915 -14.00 65.29 -1.21
C SER A 915 -12.47 65.23 -1.37
N SER A 916 -11.97 65.26 -2.61
CA SER A 916 -10.53 65.31 -2.86
C SER A 916 -10.03 66.75 -2.74
N GLU A 917 -9.25 67.03 -1.71
CA GLU A 917 -8.56 68.31 -1.59
C GLU A 917 -7.43 68.45 -2.62
N GLY A 918 -7.26 69.68 -3.15
CA GLY A 918 -6.12 70.02 -4.01
C GLY A 918 -4.85 70.35 -3.22
N LEU A 919 -3.76 70.61 -3.95
CA LEU A 919 -2.53 71.15 -3.35
C LEU A 919 -2.62 72.68 -3.21
N TRP A 920 -2.04 73.23 -2.15
CA TRP A 920 -1.83 74.68 -2.00
C TRP A 920 -0.83 75.20 -3.05
N SER A 921 -1.01 76.45 -3.49
CA SER A 921 -0.04 77.17 -4.30
C SER A 921 1.27 77.36 -3.55
N GLU A 922 2.33 77.75 -4.27
CA GLU A 922 3.46 78.37 -3.57
C GLU A 922 2.98 79.69 -2.90
N PRO A 923 3.62 80.10 -1.79
CA PRO A 923 3.36 81.38 -1.15
C PRO A 923 3.52 82.56 -2.12
N SER A 924 2.73 83.61 -1.91
CA SER A 924 2.87 84.90 -2.59
C SER A 924 4.27 85.49 -2.38
N LEU A 925 4.60 86.53 -3.15
CA LEU A 925 5.69 87.40 -2.75
C LEU A 925 5.39 88.05 -1.38
N ALA A 926 6.46 88.39 -0.67
CA ALA A 926 6.40 89.03 0.64
C ALA A 926 5.72 90.40 0.55
N ALA A 927 4.61 90.59 1.26
CA ALA A 927 3.97 91.89 1.44
C ALA A 927 4.40 92.46 2.81
N GLU A 928 4.94 93.67 2.83
CA GLU A 928 5.42 94.29 4.08
C GLU A 928 4.42 95.32 4.62
N SER A 929 4.32 95.39 5.94
CA SER A 929 3.54 96.43 6.64
C SER A 929 4.37 97.10 7.72
N LEU A 930 4.33 98.43 7.75
CA LEU A 930 4.89 99.26 8.82
C LEU A 930 3.82 100.25 9.30
N LEU A 931 3.52 100.25 10.60
CA LEU A 931 2.61 101.25 11.18
C LEU A 931 3.42 102.44 11.69
N VAL A 932 3.25 103.61 11.07
CA VAL A 932 3.85 104.88 11.53
C VAL A 932 2.75 105.72 12.20
N PRO A 933 2.86 106.05 13.50
CA PRO A 933 1.92 106.93 14.18
C PRO A 933 1.77 108.29 13.46
N PRO A 934 0.53 108.82 13.35
CA PRO A 934 0.25 109.98 12.51
C PRO A 934 0.91 111.26 13.06
N ASP A 935 0.95 111.45 14.37
CA ASP A 935 1.54 112.63 15.00
C ASP A 935 3.03 112.42 15.32
N GLY A 936 3.81 113.51 15.28
CA GLY A 936 5.20 113.51 15.72
C GLY A 936 5.33 113.38 17.24
N PRO A 937 6.56 113.18 17.77
CA PRO A 937 6.76 113.06 19.21
C PRO A 937 6.35 114.35 19.93
N GLY A 938 5.76 114.20 21.13
CA GLY A 938 5.47 115.33 22.00
C GLY A 938 6.74 116.01 22.51
N ALA A 939 6.62 117.27 22.95
CA ALA A 939 7.74 117.98 23.59
C ALA A 939 8.20 117.19 24.84
N PRO A 940 9.52 117.03 25.06
CA PRO A 940 9.99 116.36 26.27
C PRO A 940 9.56 117.15 27.51
N ALA A 941 9.28 116.46 28.61
CA ALA A 941 9.02 117.12 29.88
C ALA A 941 10.22 118.00 30.30
N ALA A 942 9.95 119.06 31.08
CA ALA A 942 11.01 119.90 31.62
C ALA A 942 11.99 119.05 32.44
N PRO A 943 13.31 119.13 32.18
CA PRO A 943 14.29 118.30 32.87
C PRO A 943 14.49 118.80 34.31
N ASP A 944 14.79 117.88 35.21
CA ASP A 944 15.37 118.24 36.51
C ASP A 944 16.80 118.69 36.29
N VAL A 945 17.11 119.91 36.72
CA VAL A 945 18.43 120.55 36.54
C VAL A 945 19.18 120.56 37.87
N THR A 946 20.38 119.99 37.91
CA THR A 946 21.30 120.09 39.05
C THR A 946 22.62 120.75 38.65
N THR A 947 23.11 121.67 39.47
CA THR A 947 24.39 122.35 39.23
C THR A 947 25.44 121.89 40.24
N GLY A 948 26.57 121.36 39.76
CA GLY A 948 27.71 120.92 40.56
C GLY A 948 28.51 122.10 41.13
N ALA A 949 29.29 121.86 42.18
CA ALA A 949 30.16 122.88 42.79
C ALA A 949 31.26 123.38 41.83
N ASP A 950 31.57 122.59 40.81
CA ASP A 950 32.45 122.91 39.67
C ASP A 950 31.74 123.72 38.57
N GLY A 951 30.45 124.03 38.76
CA GLY A 951 29.59 124.72 37.81
C GLY A 951 28.93 123.82 36.77
N SER A 952 29.17 122.51 36.78
CA SER A 952 28.60 121.56 35.80
C SER A 952 27.08 121.49 35.91
N VAL A 953 26.34 121.31 34.80
CA VAL A 953 24.88 121.20 34.81
C VAL A 953 24.45 119.81 34.38
N ALA A 954 23.78 119.06 35.24
CA ALA A 954 23.15 117.79 34.88
C ALA A 954 21.64 117.96 34.67
N LEU A 955 21.14 117.36 33.60
CA LEU A 955 19.75 117.27 33.20
C LEU A 955 19.27 115.84 33.41
N SER A 956 18.15 115.64 34.10
CA SER A 956 17.48 114.34 34.20
C SER A 956 16.07 114.45 33.62
N LEU A 957 15.75 113.57 32.67
CA LEU A 957 14.50 113.49 31.94
C LEU A 957 13.76 112.19 32.28
N GLY A 958 12.43 112.25 32.31
CA GLY A 958 11.56 111.08 32.43
C GLY A 958 10.36 111.16 31.47
N GLY A 959 9.75 110.01 31.19
CA GLY A 959 8.57 109.91 30.31
C GLY A 959 8.87 110.08 28.82
N LEU A 960 10.11 109.82 28.38
CA LEU A 960 10.46 109.85 26.96
C LEU A 960 9.86 108.64 26.22
N PRO A 961 9.43 108.79 24.95
CA PRO A 961 8.91 107.66 24.18
C PRO A 961 10.03 106.67 23.83
N THR A 962 9.77 105.38 24.03
CA THR A 962 10.68 104.31 23.59
C THR A 962 10.09 103.54 22.41
N ALA A 963 10.97 103.12 21.49
CA ALA A 963 10.59 102.22 20.42
C ALA A 963 10.69 100.75 20.89
N LEU A 964 9.87 99.86 20.33
CA LEU A 964 10.01 98.43 20.60
C LEU A 964 11.35 97.91 20.06
N PRO A 965 11.97 96.88 20.66
CA PRO A 965 13.27 96.36 20.20
C PRO A 965 13.32 95.93 18.73
N ALA A 966 12.16 95.61 18.15
CA ALA A 966 12.02 95.23 16.74
C ALA A 966 11.74 96.40 15.79
N ALA A 967 11.76 97.64 16.28
CA ALA A 967 11.63 98.83 15.46
C ALA A 967 12.96 99.18 14.79
N ASP A 968 12.89 99.80 13.60
CA ASP A 968 14.07 100.06 12.77
C ASP A 968 15.07 101.04 13.37
N ALA A 969 14.61 101.97 14.22
CA ALA A 969 15.45 102.92 14.95
C ALA A 969 14.82 103.31 16.29
N PRO A 970 15.62 103.71 17.30
CA PRO A 970 15.10 104.27 18.54
C PRO A 970 14.65 105.73 18.34
N TYR A 971 13.90 106.27 19.31
CA TYR A 971 13.75 107.71 19.44
C TYR A 971 15.10 108.34 19.82
N LEU A 972 15.35 109.60 19.45
CA LEU A 972 16.56 110.34 19.80
C LEU A 972 16.20 111.60 20.61
N LEU A 973 17.10 112.04 21.50
CA LEU A 973 17.02 113.31 22.21
C LEU A 973 18.18 114.20 21.75
N GLU A 974 17.86 115.30 21.08
CA GLU A 974 18.81 116.36 20.72
C GLU A 974 18.85 117.42 21.83
N ILE A 975 20.06 117.79 22.27
CA ILE A 975 20.31 118.76 23.35
C ILE A 975 21.12 119.91 22.77
N TYR A 976 20.59 121.14 22.87
CA TYR A 976 21.24 122.38 22.42
C TYR A 976 21.55 123.27 23.63
N ARG A 977 22.65 124.04 23.61
CA ARG A 977 23.08 124.95 24.70
C ARG A 977 23.36 126.35 24.17
N GLY A 978 22.89 127.38 24.85
CA GLY A 978 23.19 128.79 24.55
C GLY A 978 23.30 129.65 25.81
N THR A 979 23.73 130.90 25.67
CA THR A 979 23.72 131.92 26.75
C THR A 979 22.79 133.07 26.40
N ALA A 980 22.54 133.98 27.34
CA ALA A 980 21.68 135.13 27.07
C ALA A 980 22.23 135.98 25.90
N GLY A 981 21.48 136.05 24.81
CA GLY A 981 21.83 136.83 23.61
C GLY A 981 22.62 136.07 22.54
N THR A 982 22.99 134.79 22.74
CA THR A 982 23.63 133.93 21.73
C THR A 982 22.67 132.85 21.21
N LEU A 983 22.90 132.37 19.99
CA LEU A 983 22.17 131.22 19.43
C LEU A 983 22.61 129.94 20.14
N ALA A 984 21.64 129.04 20.41
CA ALA A 984 21.93 127.75 21.03
C ALA A 984 22.59 126.79 20.01
N GLU A 985 23.72 126.20 20.39
CA GLU A 985 24.45 125.21 19.59
C GLU A 985 24.23 123.80 20.10
N GLN A 986 24.18 122.83 19.18
CA GLN A 986 23.94 121.43 19.52
C GLN A 986 25.10 120.85 20.33
N GLN A 987 24.78 120.26 21.48
CA GLN A 987 25.75 119.62 22.35
C GLN A 987 25.72 118.10 22.22
N ALA A 988 24.53 117.50 22.10
CA ALA A 988 24.40 116.06 22.06
C ALA A 988 23.20 115.59 21.24
N VAL A 989 23.31 114.35 20.74
CA VAL A 989 22.19 113.52 20.28
C VAL A 989 22.29 112.20 21.01
N VAL A 990 21.26 111.82 21.76
CA VAL A 990 21.29 110.63 22.60
C VAL A 990 20.11 109.70 22.23
N PRO A 991 20.32 108.42 21.95
CA PRO A 991 19.21 107.50 21.72
C PRO A 991 18.42 107.25 23.02
N VAL A 992 17.10 107.33 22.93
CA VAL A 992 16.15 107.04 24.01
C VAL A 992 15.84 105.54 24.00
N LEU A 993 16.65 104.79 24.74
CA LEU A 993 16.46 103.34 24.94
C LEU A 993 15.58 103.04 26.16
N ASP A 994 15.52 103.99 27.10
CA ASP A 994 14.70 103.95 28.31
C ASP A 994 13.88 105.26 28.39
N PRO A 995 12.64 105.23 28.89
CA PRO A 995 11.85 106.45 29.08
C PRO A 995 12.49 107.46 30.05
N THR A 996 13.52 107.08 30.83
CA THR A 996 14.30 107.96 31.69
C THR A 996 15.73 108.12 31.20
N LEU A 997 16.26 109.35 31.23
CA LEU A 997 17.57 109.67 30.66
C LEU A 997 18.23 110.82 31.41
N SER A 998 19.47 110.64 31.86
CA SER A 998 20.28 111.72 32.47
C SER A 998 21.46 112.09 31.58
N TRP A 999 21.72 113.39 31.44
CA TRP A 999 22.81 113.97 30.65
C TRP A 999 23.49 115.09 31.43
N THR A 1000 24.82 115.11 31.47
CA THR A 1000 25.59 116.17 32.16
C THR A 1000 26.37 116.99 31.17
N ASP A 1001 26.33 118.32 31.31
CA ASP A 1001 27.09 119.26 30.50
C ASP A 1001 28.59 119.11 30.81
N PRO A 1002 29.41 118.71 29.83
CA PRO A 1002 30.84 118.50 30.03
C PRO A 1002 31.66 119.78 30.22
N SER A 1003 31.11 120.98 30.04
CA SER A 1003 31.87 122.24 30.20
C SER A 1003 31.03 123.34 30.86
N PRO A 1004 31.28 123.68 32.12
CA PRO A 1004 30.46 124.64 32.85
C PRO A 1004 30.61 126.05 32.27
N VAL A 1005 29.50 126.59 31.77
CA VAL A 1005 29.39 127.98 31.28
C VAL A 1005 28.38 128.72 32.16
N PRO A 1006 28.77 129.81 32.83
CA PRO A 1006 27.85 130.64 33.59
C PRO A 1006 26.69 131.15 32.69
N ASP A 1007 25.47 131.16 33.23
CA ASP A 1007 24.25 131.63 32.56
C ASP A 1007 23.84 130.87 31.28
N ALA A 1008 24.19 129.58 31.18
CA ALA A 1008 23.73 128.70 30.10
C ALA A 1008 22.25 128.29 30.23
N HIS A 1009 21.58 128.13 29.09
CA HIS A 1009 20.27 127.48 28.93
C HIS A 1009 20.36 126.31 27.94
N PHE A 1010 19.53 125.29 28.14
CA PHE A 1010 19.49 124.08 27.30
C PHE A 1010 18.12 123.91 26.65
N ASP A 1011 18.10 123.67 25.33
CA ASP A 1011 16.89 123.38 24.56
C ASP A 1011 16.88 121.89 24.16
N LEU A 1012 15.82 121.17 24.52
CA LEU A 1012 15.69 119.71 24.39
C LEU A 1012 14.63 119.32 23.37
N VAL A 1013 14.96 118.47 22.41
CA VAL A 1013 14.07 118.04 21.31
C VAL A 1013 14.09 116.52 21.19
N VAL A 1014 12.91 115.89 21.18
CA VAL A 1014 12.76 114.45 20.91
C VAL A 1014 12.52 114.23 19.43
N VAL A 1015 13.19 113.26 18.86
CA VAL A 1015 13.09 112.87 17.45
C VAL A 1015 12.59 111.44 17.38
N ASP A 1016 11.55 111.18 16.59
CA ASP A 1016 11.04 109.82 16.38
C ASP A 1016 11.94 109.01 15.42
N PRO A 1017 11.73 107.68 15.32
CA PRO A 1017 12.54 106.81 14.46
C PRO A 1017 12.61 107.21 12.98
N ILE A 1018 11.69 108.06 12.51
CA ILE A 1018 11.65 108.55 11.13
C ILE A 1018 12.14 110.00 11.00
N GLY A 1019 12.68 110.60 12.07
CA GLY A 1019 13.33 111.90 12.05
C GLY A 1019 12.43 113.10 12.35
N ARG A 1020 11.17 112.90 12.78
CA ARG A 1020 10.28 114.02 13.14
C ARG A 1020 10.63 114.56 14.52
N ARG A 1021 10.89 115.86 14.60
CA ARG A 1021 11.30 116.58 15.81
C ARG A 1021 10.10 117.10 16.60
N SER A 1022 10.16 117.02 17.92
CA SER A 1022 9.21 117.65 18.81
C SER A 1022 9.54 119.15 19.03
N PRO A 1023 8.59 119.94 19.57
CA PRO A 1023 8.91 121.29 20.04
C PRO A 1023 9.99 121.27 21.13
N ALA A 1024 10.88 122.26 21.12
CA ALA A 1024 11.98 122.34 22.08
C ALA A 1024 11.52 122.76 23.49
N THR A 1025 12.03 122.08 24.52
CA THR A 1025 11.82 122.41 25.94
C THR A 1025 13.08 123.06 26.51
N ARG A 1026 12.95 124.29 27.06
CA ARG A 1026 14.08 125.09 27.57
C ARG A 1026 14.30 124.93 29.08
N ALA A 1027 15.53 124.69 29.50
CA ALA A 1027 15.98 124.62 30.90
C ALA A 1027 17.05 125.69 31.21
N ARG A 1028 17.06 126.30 32.40
CA ARG A 1028 18.07 127.31 32.83
C ARG A 1028 18.78 126.87 34.12
N GLY A 1029 20.10 127.11 34.21
CA GLY A 1029 20.87 126.91 35.45
C GLY A 1029 20.54 127.95 36.53
N ALA A 1030 20.51 127.55 37.80
CA ALA A 1030 20.24 128.43 38.94
C ALA A 1030 21.48 129.25 39.32
N VAL A 1031 21.31 130.56 39.50
CA VAL A 1031 22.37 131.46 40.03
C VAL A 1031 22.31 131.39 41.56
N ALA A 1032 23.45 131.09 42.19
CA ALA A 1032 23.65 131.20 43.64
C ALA A 1032 23.83 132.66 44.07
#